data_AF-A0AAN0K7R0-F1
#
_entry.id   AF-A0AAN0K7R0-F1
#
_cell.length_a   1.000
_cell.length_b   1.000
_cell.length_c   1.000
_cell.angle_alpha   90.00
_cell.angle_beta   90.00
_cell.angle_gamma   90.00
#
_symmetry.space_group_name_H-M   'P 1'
#
loop_
_entity.id
_entity.type
_entity.pdbx_description
1 polymer ?
#
loop_
_entity_poly.entity_id
_entity_poly.type
_entity_poly.pdbx_seq_one_letter_code
_entity_poly.pdbx_strand_id
1 'polypeptide(L)'
;MSGSRSGRRSSRRKLNRKSVLGALLGLTLTLGMFPSSMAVANMEDESASTAPSLGESPEASESATADQNAMATGDTDHAEDSSTSEGSVSSRSTQAAVTIQCTSGYFYSVSSSGQLRQIGPTGTVTNIGSSASGVSSFNGVGIGSGGEPVYAYERTNNLRTVTMYELDVSTGSWSTAGDTYNTSSQANGSYSGSLVAGAVNLNNGKYMFGGFQTTTGGQGTNTNYTQVFKIWQYDPSASPKFSYKGYVSTYSGRQEPGATNGDMAFDAGGNLFIVRGSGSETTVFSVTAANLATATGGSIPSSGSSSFDTAENVNGVAFDASGKAYLGASSTVQSFDMPSWSNKSTVTSALSSSTDLASCSSPATITLEKVINGRVSASDQFSLTLSDGATTLGTSTTTGSSNGLQDDRVGPQPTVRGKTLAFSEAGASGTDLTNYATTYQCTIDGKAMSPAVSGSGTSGTVTIPTSGQAVVCQFTNSPLIAQVNITKTVLDRNGANAQPGEGWTMGSTTTATKGTAAQSPSGAQQTGSTGIASWTVTFDKVDSAAQVAVSETQKPGYVFVSGQCTVTDNNGTPGQSISLPSASGVTVPQLKPGERLDCDFTNQEQSSTLTLTKVVTNAFGGTASINDFLLNATPTGGQALGFSSGETKVVEPGTYLVGETLQPGYEQESLVCTAGAGDVPVTDSTIQVGVAQDVVCTLTNRDKPGSVTWSKVDEQGSLLAGAVWTLAGPDEGTDVDIEDCVAASAAACTGLDKDPAAGLFKAEGLSWGDYILTEKTAPPGYQRTGQNFEFAITGDALEISLEEIANEQQTGVILPLTGGLGRDAFLLGGTVLLLLAAGALVIRQRRARRVQQG
;
A
#
# COMPACT_ATOMS: atom_id res chain seq x y z
N MET A 1 -12.84 -47.49 18.63
CA MET A 1 -11.93 -48.62 18.32
C MET A 1 -11.02 -48.21 17.17
N SER A 2 -9.70 -48.25 17.41
CA SER A 2 -8.56 -48.39 16.47
C SER A 2 -8.60 -47.67 15.10
N GLY A 3 -7.63 -46.85 14.69
CA GLY A 3 -6.25 -46.79 15.14
C GLY A 3 -5.44 -45.67 14.49
N SER A 4 -4.29 -45.44 15.12
CA SER A 4 -3.23 -44.49 14.83
C SER A 4 -2.14 -45.14 13.97
N ARG A 5 -1.47 -44.38 13.08
CA ARG A 5 -0.01 -44.12 13.12
C ARG A 5 0.58 -43.53 11.82
N SER A 6 1.50 -42.58 12.02
CA SER A 6 2.82 -42.42 11.38
C SER A 6 2.86 -42.16 9.86
N GLY A 7 3.39 -41.08 9.29
CA GLY A 7 4.62 -40.34 9.63
C GLY A 7 5.77 -40.75 8.68
N ARG A 8 6.22 -39.86 7.76
CA ARG A 8 7.64 -39.69 7.37
C ARG A 8 7.90 -38.56 6.37
N ARG A 9 9.13 -38.06 6.48
CA ARG A 9 9.81 -36.89 5.90
C ARG A 9 10.12 -36.98 4.39
N SER A 10 10.30 -35.78 3.81
CA SER A 10 11.40 -35.36 2.91
C SER A 10 11.50 -35.94 1.49
N SER A 11 11.39 -35.06 0.49
CA SER A 11 12.44 -34.91 -0.53
C SER A 11 12.32 -33.59 -1.28
N ARG A 12 13.40 -32.80 -1.26
CA ARG A 12 13.71 -31.76 -2.25
C ARG A 12 13.81 -32.38 -3.65
N ARG A 13 13.36 -31.67 -4.69
CA ARG A 13 14.00 -31.72 -6.02
C ARG A 13 13.96 -30.34 -6.66
N LYS A 14 15.12 -30.02 -7.22
CA LYS A 14 15.59 -28.78 -7.83
C LYS A 14 15.70 -29.06 -9.35
N LEU A 15 15.75 -27.99 -10.17
CA LEU A 15 16.04 -27.93 -11.62
C LEU A 15 14.84 -28.23 -12.56
N ASN A 16 14.64 -27.56 -13.70
CA ASN A 16 15.52 -26.67 -14.45
C ASN A 16 14.78 -25.70 -15.39
N ARG A 17 15.51 -24.64 -15.76
CA ARG A 17 15.27 -23.62 -16.80
C ARG A 17 14.89 -24.20 -18.17
N LYS A 18 14.06 -23.45 -18.92
CA LYS A 18 14.25 -23.22 -20.36
C LYS A 18 13.87 -21.78 -20.72
N SER A 19 14.84 -21.11 -21.33
CA SER A 19 14.81 -19.78 -21.93
C SER A 19 13.97 -19.76 -23.22
N VAL A 20 13.30 -18.64 -23.49
CA VAL A 20 13.03 -18.16 -24.85
C VAL A 20 13.29 -16.65 -24.89
N LEU A 21 14.01 -16.26 -25.95
CA LEU A 21 14.59 -14.96 -26.25
C LEU A 21 13.73 -14.28 -27.34
N GLY A 22 13.65 -12.94 -27.33
CA GLY A 22 13.16 -12.09 -28.43
C GLY A 22 11.86 -11.34 -28.09
N ALA A 23 11.69 -10.04 -28.32
CA ALA A 23 12.47 -9.08 -29.09
C ALA A 23 12.23 -7.65 -28.57
N LEU A 24 13.28 -6.82 -28.66
CA LEU A 24 13.24 -5.36 -28.58
C LEU A 24 12.39 -4.81 -29.73
N LEU A 25 11.52 -3.84 -29.45
CA LEU A 25 11.25 -2.73 -30.36
C LEU A 25 11.13 -1.45 -29.52
N GLY A 26 12.08 -0.54 -29.71
CA GLY A 26 12.05 0.79 -29.13
C GLY A 26 11.06 1.68 -29.87
N LEU A 27 10.37 2.54 -29.12
CA LEU A 27 9.71 3.71 -29.67
C LEU A 27 10.13 4.93 -28.85
N THR A 28 11.09 5.66 -29.42
CA THR A 28 11.47 7.02 -29.04
C THR A 28 10.28 7.97 -29.26
N LEU A 29 9.79 8.61 -28.20
CA LEU A 29 8.88 9.75 -28.32
C LEU A 29 9.69 11.03 -28.16
N THR A 30 9.84 11.75 -29.27
CA THR A 30 10.47 13.07 -29.37
C THR A 30 9.63 14.13 -28.64
N LEU A 31 10.24 14.79 -27.65
CA LEU A 31 9.76 16.06 -27.11
C LEU A 31 9.94 17.17 -28.16
N GLY A 32 8.84 17.83 -28.53
CA GLY A 32 8.87 19.13 -29.19
C GLY A 32 8.61 20.24 -28.18
N MET A 33 9.64 21.04 -27.88
CA MET A 33 9.53 22.39 -27.34
C MET A 33 9.54 23.39 -28.50
N PHE A 34 8.72 24.44 -28.43
CA PHE A 34 9.07 25.84 -28.70
C PHE A 34 7.85 26.76 -28.39
N PRO A 35 8.05 28.07 -28.16
CA PRO A 35 7.36 28.84 -27.13
C PRO A 35 6.64 30.08 -27.70
N SER A 36 6.26 31.01 -26.80
CA SER A 36 5.76 32.40 -26.97
C SER A 36 4.33 32.50 -26.46
N SER A 37 3.98 33.17 -25.35
CA SER A 37 4.32 34.48 -24.75
C SER A 37 3.03 35.31 -24.68
N MET A 38 2.66 35.65 -23.45
CA MET A 38 2.04 36.89 -22.97
C MET A 38 0.85 37.51 -23.73
N ALA A 39 -0.29 37.58 -23.04
CA ALA A 39 -0.89 38.88 -22.69
C ALA A 39 -1.77 38.73 -21.44
N VAL A 40 -1.39 39.49 -20.41
CA VAL A 40 -2.15 39.75 -19.18
C VAL A 40 -3.04 40.96 -19.44
N ALA A 41 -4.30 40.92 -19.00
CA ALA A 41 -5.07 42.11 -18.69
C ALA A 41 -6.00 41.83 -17.50
N ASN A 42 -5.74 42.57 -16.42
CA ASN A 42 -6.56 42.73 -15.22
C ASN A 42 -7.92 43.35 -15.53
N MET A 43 -8.91 43.07 -14.67
CA MET A 43 -9.84 44.02 -14.01
C MET A 43 -10.79 43.14 -13.16
N GLU A 44 -10.60 43.05 -11.84
CA GLU A 44 -11.05 43.97 -10.78
C GLU A 44 -12.57 44.11 -10.63
N ASP A 45 -12.93 44.29 -9.37
CA ASP A 45 -14.12 43.92 -8.61
C ASP A 45 -15.20 45.02 -8.59
N GLU A 46 -16.28 44.72 -7.88
CA GLU A 46 -17.29 45.60 -7.25
C GLU A 46 -18.67 45.86 -7.89
N SER A 47 -19.65 45.24 -7.22
CA SER A 47 -20.80 45.82 -6.48
C SER A 47 -21.86 46.76 -7.12
N ALA A 48 -23.10 46.27 -7.01
CA ALA A 48 -24.33 46.89 -6.47
C ALA A 48 -24.92 48.23 -6.99
N SER A 49 -26.23 48.12 -7.31
CA SER A 49 -27.35 48.98 -6.85
C SER A 49 -27.98 50.04 -7.78
N THR A 50 -29.33 49.99 -7.76
CA THR A 50 -30.35 51.06 -7.89
C THR A 50 -30.91 51.50 -9.25
N ALA A 51 -32.25 51.40 -9.34
CA ALA A 51 -33.16 51.96 -10.34
C ALA A 51 -33.37 53.48 -10.16
N PRO A 52 -34.09 54.17 -11.07
CA PRO A 52 -35.54 54.37 -10.86
C PRO A 52 -36.45 54.41 -12.11
N SER A 53 -37.69 53.91 -11.91
CA SER A 53 -39.03 54.45 -12.25
C SER A 53 -39.24 55.45 -13.39
N LEU A 54 -40.27 55.19 -14.22
CA LEU A 54 -41.50 55.98 -14.56
C LEU A 54 -42.23 55.14 -15.67
N GLY A 55 -43.54 54.93 -15.77
CA GLY A 55 -44.77 55.45 -15.17
C GLY A 55 -45.88 55.33 -16.25
N GLU A 56 -47.09 54.94 -15.82
CA GLU A 56 -48.41 55.10 -16.48
C GLU A 56 -49.04 53.94 -17.32
N SER A 57 -50.23 53.57 -16.83
CA SER A 57 -51.45 52.94 -17.39
C SER A 57 -52.62 53.87 -16.93
N PRO A 58 -53.95 53.73 -17.24
CA PRO A 58 -54.66 52.59 -17.83
C PRO A 58 -55.93 52.87 -18.70
N GLU A 59 -56.61 51.76 -19.08
CA GLU A 59 -58.09 51.51 -19.14
C GLU A 59 -59.03 51.98 -20.28
N ALA A 60 -59.82 51.00 -20.80
CA ALA A 60 -61.30 50.96 -21.05
C ALA A 60 -61.63 49.80 -22.05
N SER A 61 -62.29 48.68 -21.73
CA SER A 61 -63.70 48.35 -21.38
C SER A 61 -64.71 48.24 -22.55
N GLU A 62 -65.20 47.00 -22.76
CA GLU A 62 -66.53 46.48 -23.16
C GLU A 62 -67.47 47.20 -24.17
N SER A 63 -68.13 46.43 -25.05
CA SER A 63 -69.60 46.33 -25.07
C SER A 63 -70.11 45.12 -25.87
N ALA A 64 -71.19 44.52 -25.36
CA ALA A 64 -72.06 43.55 -26.04
C ALA A 64 -73.32 44.26 -26.56
N THR A 65 -73.95 43.72 -27.61
CA THR A 65 -75.39 43.92 -27.88
C THR A 65 -76.00 42.68 -28.53
N ALA A 66 -77.19 42.31 -28.03
CA ALA A 66 -78.16 41.45 -28.68
C ALA A 66 -79.42 42.31 -28.96
N ASP A 67 -80.16 42.03 -30.05
CA ASP A 67 -81.52 41.46 -30.00
C ASP A 67 -82.33 41.74 -31.30
N GLN A 68 -83.33 40.87 -31.54
CA GLN A 68 -84.58 41.02 -32.33
C GLN A 68 -84.75 40.34 -33.71
N ASN A 69 -85.46 39.20 -33.66
CA ASN A 69 -86.74 38.84 -34.32
C ASN A 69 -87.03 39.18 -35.80
N ALA A 70 -87.34 38.13 -36.58
CA ALA A 70 -88.50 38.08 -37.48
C ALA A 70 -88.95 36.62 -37.75
N MET A 71 -90.25 36.37 -37.59
CA MET A 71 -91.00 35.13 -37.86
C MET A 71 -91.69 35.18 -39.24
N ALA A 72 -92.24 34.02 -39.66
CA ALA A 72 -93.21 33.73 -40.75
C ALA A 72 -92.56 33.29 -42.08
N THR A 73 -92.93 32.24 -42.81
CA THR A 73 -94.05 31.25 -42.87
C THR A 73 -93.51 30.08 -43.74
N GLY A 74 -93.73 28.79 -43.48
CA GLY A 74 -94.97 28.06 -43.70
C GLY A 74 -95.18 27.73 -45.19
N ASP A 75 -94.76 26.54 -45.66
CA ASP A 75 -95.59 25.73 -46.58
C ASP A 75 -95.13 24.26 -46.64
N THR A 76 -96.12 23.38 -46.71
CA THR A 76 -96.07 21.92 -46.84
C THR A 76 -96.50 21.57 -48.26
N ASP A 77 -95.81 20.68 -48.98
CA ASP A 77 -96.48 19.48 -49.52
C ASP A 77 -95.61 18.52 -50.35
N HIS A 78 -95.98 17.24 -50.16
CA HIS A 78 -96.08 16.14 -51.10
C HIS A 78 -94.85 15.43 -51.69
N ALA A 79 -94.85 14.12 -51.41
CA ALA A 79 -94.06 13.08 -52.04
C ALA A 79 -94.65 12.68 -53.39
N GLU A 80 -93.78 12.42 -54.38
CA GLU A 80 -94.06 11.45 -55.43
C GLU A 80 -92.80 10.64 -55.76
N ASP A 81 -93.03 9.33 -55.86
CA ASP A 81 -92.14 8.26 -56.28
C ASP A 81 -91.90 8.34 -57.80
N SER A 82 -90.64 8.22 -58.24
CA SER A 82 -90.36 7.74 -59.59
C SER A 82 -88.99 7.06 -59.68
N SER A 83 -89.06 5.76 -59.97
CA SER A 83 -87.95 4.91 -60.35
C SER A 83 -87.33 5.34 -61.69
N THR A 84 -86.01 5.52 -61.73
CA THR A 84 -85.21 5.28 -62.96
C THR A 84 -83.81 4.75 -62.57
N SER A 85 -83.46 3.62 -63.17
CA SER A 85 -82.15 2.99 -63.12
C SER A 85 -81.22 3.65 -64.12
N GLU A 86 -80.00 4.04 -63.73
CA GLU A 86 -78.83 4.05 -64.61
C GLU A 86 -77.52 4.30 -63.82
N GLY A 87 -76.48 3.52 -64.17
CA GLY A 87 -75.08 3.88 -63.94
C GLY A 87 -74.43 3.40 -62.62
N SER A 88 -73.81 2.22 -62.64
CA SER A 88 -72.80 1.89 -61.63
C SER A 88 -71.56 2.78 -61.81
N VAL A 89 -71.56 3.94 -61.17
CA VAL A 89 -70.31 4.60 -60.81
C VAL A 89 -69.73 3.79 -59.67
N SER A 90 -68.59 3.14 -59.92
CA SER A 90 -67.75 2.57 -58.87
C SER A 90 -67.36 3.71 -57.93
N SER A 91 -68.15 3.93 -56.88
CA SER A 91 -67.73 4.73 -55.75
C SER A 91 -66.56 3.99 -55.13
N ARG A 92 -65.34 4.50 -55.36
CA ARG A 92 -64.27 4.26 -54.40
C ARG A 92 -64.81 4.84 -53.10
N SER A 93 -65.29 3.96 -52.22
CA SER A 93 -65.46 4.29 -50.81
C SER A 93 -64.11 4.82 -50.35
N THR A 94 -64.01 6.14 -50.22
CA THR A 94 -62.93 6.74 -49.44
C THR A 94 -63.11 6.17 -48.04
N GLN A 95 -62.17 5.31 -47.64
CA GLN A 95 -62.15 4.73 -46.31
C GLN A 95 -62.13 5.87 -45.28
N ALA A 96 -63.01 5.77 -44.27
CA ALA A 96 -63.22 6.85 -43.32
C ALA A 96 -62.02 6.99 -42.38
N ALA A 97 -61.75 8.22 -41.95
CA ALA A 97 -60.78 8.53 -40.91
C ALA A 97 -61.02 7.65 -39.67
N VAL A 98 -59.93 7.21 -39.04
CA VAL A 98 -59.96 6.39 -37.83
C VAL A 98 -59.49 7.21 -36.64
N THR A 99 -60.02 6.90 -35.46
CA THR A 99 -59.63 7.57 -34.21
C THR A 99 -58.90 6.60 -33.30
N ILE A 100 -57.71 6.99 -32.86
CA ILE A 100 -56.94 6.27 -31.84
C ILE A 100 -57.22 6.90 -30.48
N GLN A 101 -57.64 6.09 -29.51
CA GLN A 101 -58.02 6.50 -28.16
C GLN A 101 -56.85 6.24 -27.20
N CYS A 102 -56.32 7.31 -26.62
CA CYS A 102 -55.19 7.27 -25.67
C CYS A 102 -55.63 7.36 -24.20
N THR A 103 -56.90 7.10 -23.92
CA THR A 103 -57.46 7.10 -22.56
C THR A 103 -57.33 5.70 -21.92
N SER A 104 -57.29 5.64 -20.59
CA SER A 104 -57.19 4.38 -19.86
C SER A 104 -58.27 3.37 -20.23
N GLY A 105 -57.91 2.08 -20.19
CA GLY A 105 -58.80 0.99 -20.60
C GLY A 105 -58.84 0.72 -22.12
N TYR A 106 -58.21 1.56 -22.95
CA TYR A 106 -58.07 1.30 -24.39
C TYR A 106 -56.63 0.97 -24.75
N PHE A 107 -56.47 -0.11 -25.53
CA PHE A 107 -55.20 -0.56 -26.07
C PHE A 107 -55.44 -1.23 -27.42
N TYR A 108 -54.37 -1.56 -28.12
CA TYR A 108 -54.40 -1.99 -29.50
C TYR A 108 -53.59 -3.26 -29.68
N SER A 109 -53.98 -4.06 -30.66
CA SER A 109 -53.24 -5.22 -31.13
C SER A 109 -53.10 -5.18 -32.64
N VAL A 110 -52.09 -5.88 -33.15
CA VAL A 110 -51.96 -6.11 -34.59
C VAL A 110 -51.92 -7.59 -34.91
N SER A 111 -52.65 -8.00 -35.96
CA SER A 111 -52.57 -9.38 -36.47
C SER A 111 -51.32 -9.58 -37.33
N SER A 112 -50.91 -10.84 -37.50
CA SER A 112 -49.84 -11.19 -38.45
C SER A 112 -50.16 -10.81 -39.90
N SER A 113 -51.44 -10.61 -40.22
CA SER A 113 -51.93 -10.13 -41.52
C SER A 113 -52.08 -8.60 -41.61
N GLY A 114 -51.61 -7.86 -40.60
CA GLY A 114 -51.59 -6.39 -40.61
C GLY A 114 -52.90 -5.69 -40.24
N GLN A 115 -53.85 -6.36 -39.60
CA GLN A 115 -55.07 -5.70 -39.10
C GLN A 115 -54.80 -5.07 -37.73
N LEU A 116 -54.92 -3.74 -37.64
CA LEU A 116 -54.96 -3.04 -36.36
C LEU A 116 -56.33 -3.26 -35.71
N ARG A 117 -56.34 -3.55 -34.41
CA ARG A 117 -57.54 -3.84 -33.63
C ARG A 117 -57.50 -3.08 -32.32
N GLN A 118 -58.54 -2.34 -32.01
CA GLN A 118 -58.76 -1.71 -30.72
C GLN A 118 -59.40 -2.72 -29.77
N ILE A 119 -58.96 -2.71 -28.52
CA ILE A 119 -59.60 -3.40 -27.41
C ILE A 119 -60.07 -2.34 -26.43
N GLY A 120 -61.38 -2.34 -26.14
CA GLY A 120 -61.98 -1.41 -25.18
C GLY A 120 -62.01 -1.94 -23.74
N PRO A 121 -62.45 -1.12 -22.76
CA PRO A 121 -62.45 -1.47 -21.34
C PRO A 121 -63.26 -2.72 -20.98
N THR A 122 -64.25 -3.08 -21.82
CA THR A 122 -65.09 -4.28 -21.66
C THR A 122 -64.52 -5.52 -22.36
N GLY A 123 -63.35 -5.42 -23.00
CA GLY A 123 -62.75 -6.49 -23.79
C GLY A 123 -63.29 -6.62 -25.22
N THR A 124 -64.14 -5.69 -25.66
CA THR A 124 -64.67 -5.64 -27.02
C THR A 124 -63.55 -5.36 -28.01
N VAL A 125 -63.45 -6.18 -29.06
CA VAL A 125 -62.42 -6.06 -30.11
C VAL A 125 -63.04 -5.44 -31.37
N THR A 126 -62.46 -4.35 -31.86
CA THR A 126 -62.93 -3.61 -33.04
C THR A 126 -61.79 -3.44 -34.03
N ASN A 127 -62.00 -3.79 -35.31
CA ASN A 127 -61.01 -3.53 -36.36
C ASN A 127 -60.92 -2.03 -36.64
N ILE A 128 -59.69 -1.52 -36.71
CA ILE A 128 -59.38 -0.13 -37.04
C ILE A 128 -58.74 -0.09 -38.42
N GLY A 129 -59.35 0.67 -39.33
CA GLY A 129 -58.83 0.84 -40.69
C GLY A 129 -58.81 -0.45 -41.51
N SER A 130 -58.14 -0.40 -42.66
CA SER A 130 -57.87 -1.58 -43.49
C SER A 130 -56.66 -2.36 -42.96
N SER A 131 -56.60 -3.66 -43.27
CA SER A 131 -55.38 -4.45 -43.04
C SER A 131 -54.26 -4.00 -43.97
N ALA A 132 -53.02 -4.03 -43.51
CA ALA A 132 -51.86 -3.79 -44.38
C ALA A 132 -51.82 -4.80 -45.55
N SER A 133 -51.51 -4.31 -46.74
CA SER A 133 -51.48 -5.15 -47.95
C SER A 133 -50.12 -5.85 -48.12
N GLY A 134 -50.15 -7.12 -48.53
CA GLY A 134 -48.94 -7.86 -48.91
C GLY A 134 -48.07 -8.33 -47.75
N VAL A 135 -48.63 -8.36 -46.54
CA VAL A 135 -47.92 -8.76 -45.31
C VAL A 135 -48.41 -10.11 -44.79
N SER A 136 -47.54 -10.86 -44.11
CA SER A 136 -47.86 -12.16 -43.51
C SER A 136 -47.19 -12.41 -42.16
N SER A 137 -46.23 -11.56 -41.78
CA SER A 137 -45.47 -11.63 -40.53
C SER A 137 -45.39 -10.27 -39.84
N PHE A 138 -46.50 -9.53 -39.88
CA PHE A 138 -46.60 -8.17 -39.35
C PHE A 138 -46.51 -8.18 -37.82
N ASN A 139 -45.77 -7.23 -37.24
CA ASN A 139 -45.45 -7.20 -35.80
C ASN A 139 -45.02 -5.78 -35.35
N GLY A 140 -44.78 -5.58 -34.05
CA GLY A 140 -44.19 -4.38 -33.48
C GLY A 140 -45.03 -3.14 -33.64
N VAL A 141 -46.33 -3.20 -33.34
CA VAL A 141 -47.16 -2.00 -33.42
C VAL A 141 -46.70 -1.00 -32.36
N GLY A 142 -46.50 0.25 -32.75
CA GLY A 142 -46.22 1.35 -31.83
C GLY A 142 -47.15 2.51 -32.12
N ILE A 143 -47.68 3.13 -31.07
CA ILE A 143 -48.62 4.25 -31.16
C ILE A 143 -48.06 5.40 -30.34
N GLY A 144 -47.81 6.54 -31.00
CA GLY A 144 -47.28 7.74 -30.38
C GLY A 144 -48.29 8.51 -29.53
N SER A 145 -47.80 9.56 -28.86
CA SER A 145 -48.62 10.41 -28.01
C SER A 145 -49.76 11.06 -28.81
N GLY A 146 -50.98 11.02 -28.26
CA GLY A 146 -52.17 11.53 -28.96
C GLY A 146 -52.71 10.62 -30.07
N GLY A 147 -52.09 9.44 -30.29
CA GLY A 147 -52.56 8.44 -31.23
C GLY A 147 -51.78 8.42 -32.55
N GLU A 148 -50.78 9.28 -32.68
CA GLU A 148 -49.90 9.39 -33.85
C GLU A 148 -48.44 9.65 -33.40
N PRO A 149 -47.43 9.25 -34.17
CA PRO A 149 -47.54 8.38 -35.35
C PRO A 149 -47.90 6.94 -34.97
N VAL A 150 -48.37 6.15 -35.93
CA VAL A 150 -48.66 4.72 -35.75
C VAL A 150 -47.77 3.92 -36.71
N TYR A 151 -46.82 3.20 -36.14
CA TYR A 151 -45.86 2.39 -36.89
C TYR A 151 -46.02 0.90 -36.61
N ALA A 152 -45.63 0.09 -37.57
CA ALA A 152 -45.43 -1.36 -37.43
C ALA A 152 -44.47 -1.83 -38.53
N TYR A 153 -44.07 -3.10 -38.52
CA TYR A 153 -43.22 -3.64 -39.57
C TYR A 153 -43.61 -5.04 -40.03
N GLU A 154 -43.36 -5.29 -41.32
CA GLU A 154 -43.32 -6.65 -41.87
C GLU A 154 -41.92 -7.25 -41.68
N ARG A 155 -41.88 -8.50 -41.25
CA ARG A 155 -40.64 -9.25 -41.03
C ARG A 155 -40.33 -10.19 -42.18
N THR A 156 -39.11 -10.13 -42.70
CA THR A 156 -38.59 -11.06 -43.71
C THR A 156 -37.25 -11.66 -43.30
N ASN A 157 -36.75 -12.64 -44.09
CA ASN A 157 -35.46 -13.32 -43.89
C ASN A 157 -35.28 -13.90 -42.46
N ASN A 158 -36.08 -14.90 -42.12
CA ASN A 158 -36.12 -15.52 -40.79
C ASN A 158 -36.36 -14.52 -39.65
N LEU A 159 -37.25 -13.55 -39.88
CA LEU A 159 -37.71 -12.56 -38.89
C LEU A 159 -36.68 -11.48 -38.48
N ARG A 160 -35.70 -11.15 -39.34
CA ARG A 160 -34.58 -10.25 -39.00
C ARG A 160 -34.49 -8.99 -39.86
N THR A 161 -35.22 -8.93 -40.97
CA THR A 161 -35.30 -7.73 -41.81
C THR A 161 -36.67 -7.10 -41.63
N VAL A 162 -36.70 -5.81 -41.29
CA VAL A 162 -37.93 -5.03 -41.17
C VAL A 162 -38.20 -4.27 -42.45
N THR A 163 -39.47 -4.19 -42.84
CA THR A 163 -40.00 -3.19 -43.78
C THR A 163 -41.00 -2.34 -43.00
N MET A 164 -40.75 -1.05 -42.90
CA MET A 164 -41.56 -0.15 -42.07
C MET A 164 -42.89 0.18 -42.74
N TYR A 165 -43.95 0.23 -41.93
CA TYR A 165 -45.29 0.65 -42.30
C TYR A 165 -45.78 1.74 -41.35
N GLU A 166 -46.54 2.68 -41.89
CA GLU A 166 -47.19 3.76 -41.17
C GLU A 166 -48.68 3.76 -41.49
N LEU A 167 -49.51 3.88 -40.46
CA LEU A 167 -50.95 4.04 -40.61
C LEU A 167 -51.26 5.53 -40.72
N ASP A 168 -51.83 5.94 -41.84
CA ASP A 168 -52.44 7.25 -41.97
C ASP A 168 -53.82 7.21 -41.31
N VAL A 169 -53.94 7.84 -40.14
CA VAL A 169 -55.20 7.83 -39.39
C VAL A 169 -56.30 8.65 -40.07
N SER A 170 -55.96 9.57 -40.97
CA SER A 170 -56.95 10.35 -41.73
C SER A 170 -57.68 9.52 -42.78
N THR A 171 -57.06 8.43 -43.25
CA THR A 171 -57.62 7.51 -44.25
C THR A 171 -57.85 6.10 -43.71
N GLY A 172 -57.35 5.80 -42.50
CA GLY A 172 -57.41 4.46 -41.91
C GLY A 172 -56.66 3.41 -42.71
N SER A 173 -55.63 3.80 -43.47
CA SER A 173 -54.92 2.93 -44.40
C SER A 173 -53.44 2.82 -44.05
N TRP A 174 -52.93 1.59 -44.04
CA TRP A 174 -51.50 1.35 -43.92
C TRP A 174 -50.79 1.64 -45.24
N SER A 175 -49.66 2.32 -45.16
CA SER A 175 -48.74 2.49 -46.29
C SER A 175 -47.34 2.00 -45.90
N THR A 176 -46.60 1.45 -46.87
CA THR A 176 -45.18 1.17 -46.63
C THR A 176 -44.42 2.49 -46.62
N ALA A 177 -43.58 2.71 -45.61
CA ALA A 177 -42.67 3.85 -45.58
C ALA A 177 -41.53 3.71 -46.63
N GLY A 178 -41.42 2.55 -47.30
CA GLY A 178 -40.36 2.24 -48.27
C GLY A 178 -39.00 1.94 -47.65
N ASP A 179 -38.89 2.03 -46.33
CA ASP A 179 -37.66 1.87 -45.57
C ASP A 179 -37.49 0.43 -45.08
N THR A 180 -36.41 -0.23 -45.53
CA THR A 180 -36.05 -1.59 -45.13
C THR A 180 -34.75 -1.62 -44.35
N TYR A 181 -34.66 -2.45 -43.31
CA TYR A 181 -33.45 -2.57 -42.51
C TYR A 181 -33.16 -4.01 -42.09
N ASN A 182 -31.99 -4.52 -42.52
CA ASN A 182 -31.54 -5.87 -42.18
C ASN A 182 -30.65 -5.84 -40.93
N THR A 183 -31.16 -6.30 -39.79
CA THR A 183 -30.45 -6.31 -38.51
C THR A 183 -29.37 -7.40 -38.41
N SER A 184 -29.38 -8.39 -39.30
CA SER A 184 -28.41 -9.49 -39.28
C SER A 184 -27.04 -9.12 -39.85
N SER A 185 -26.93 -7.98 -40.54
CA SER A 185 -25.66 -7.52 -41.09
C SER A 185 -24.70 -7.10 -39.97
N GLN A 186 -23.39 -7.22 -40.23
CA GLN A 186 -22.39 -6.85 -39.23
C GLN A 186 -22.49 -5.38 -38.82
N ALA A 187 -22.68 -4.48 -39.80
CA ALA A 187 -22.85 -3.04 -39.59
C ALA A 187 -24.10 -2.69 -38.77
N ASN A 188 -25.10 -3.57 -38.76
CA ASN A 188 -26.40 -3.31 -38.14
C ASN A 188 -26.62 -4.09 -36.84
N GLY A 189 -25.54 -4.59 -36.22
CA GLY A 189 -25.58 -5.22 -34.91
C GLY A 189 -25.50 -6.76 -34.90
N SER A 190 -25.34 -7.41 -36.06
CA SER A 190 -25.14 -8.87 -36.17
C SER A 190 -26.21 -9.68 -35.42
N TYR A 191 -27.48 -9.34 -35.62
CA TYR A 191 -28.57 -9.99 -34.91
C TYR A 191 -28.85 -11.40 -35.43
N SER A 192 -28.96 -12.36 -34.52
CA SER A 192 -29.26 -13.77 -34.83
C SER A 192 -30.57 -14.28 -34.22
N GLY A 193 -31.33 -13.44 -33.52
CA GLY A 193 -32.65 -13.79 -32.98
C GLY A 193 -33.80 -13.54 -33.96
N SER A 194 -34.98 -13.30 -33.41
CA SER A 194 -36.21 -12.90 -34.12
C SER A 194 -36.73 -11.58 -33.56
N LEU A 195 -37.07 -10.63 -34.44
CA LEU A 195 -37.70 -9.38 -34.03
C LEU A 195 -39.13 -9.65 -33.57
N VAL A 196 -39.47 -9.16 -32.38
CA VAL A 196 -40.71 -9.52 -31.66
C VAL A 196 -41.45 -8.34 -31.06
N ALA A 197 -40.86 -7.14 -31.10
CA ALA A 197 -41.38 -5.99 -30.38
C ALA A 197 -41.23 -4.71 -31.19
N GLY A 198 -42.09 -3.74 -30.90
CA GLY A 198 -42.01 -2.39 -31.42
C GLY A 198 -42.78 -1.39 -30.56
N ALA A 199 -42.28 -0.17 -30.43
CA ALA A 199 -42.99 0.88 -29.72
C ALA A 199 -42.59 2.27 -30.20
N VAL A 200 -43.50 3.23 -30.09
CA VAL A 200 -43.19 4.65 -30.30
C VAL A 200 -42.83 5.27 -28.96
N ASN A 201 -41.70 5.98 -28.91
CA ASN A 201 -41.31 6.75 -27.74
C ASN A 201 -42.29 7.93 -27.58
N LEU A 202 -43.08 7.89 -26.50
CA LEU A 202 -44.14 8.87 -26.26
C LEU A 202 -43.64 10.30 -25.98
N ASN A 203 -42.34 10.46 -25.70
CA ASN A 203 -41.73 11.76 -25.46
C ASN A 203 -41.34 12.48 -26.78
N ASN A 204 -40.89 11.74 -27.80
CA ASN A 204 -40.29 12.33 -29.00
C ASN A 204 -40.79 11.76 -30.33
N GLY A 205 -41.72 10.79 -30.31
CA GLY A 205 -42.34 10.21 -31.51
C GLY A 205 -41.46 9.23 -32.29
N LYS A 206 -40.22 8.95 -31.85
CA LYS A 206 -39.32 8.02 -32.56
C LYS A 206 -39.74 6.58 -32.32
N TYR A 207 -39.65 5.76 -33.36
CA TYR A 207 -39.99 4.36 -33.28
C TYR A 207 -38.79 3.52 -32.88
N MET A 208 -39.00 2.54 -31.99
CA MET A 208 -38.00 1.54 -31.62
C MET A 208 -38.54 0.15 -31.85
N PHE A 209 -37.64 -0.77 -32.20
CA PHE A 209 -37.95 -2.18 -32.38
C PHE A 209 -36.79 -3.04 -31.91
N GLY A 210 -37.07 -4.30 -31.61
CA GLY A 210 -36.05 -5.17 -31.04
C GLY A 210 -36.45 -6.63 -30.94
N GLY A 211 -35.54 -7.39 -30.33
CA GLY A 211 -35.80 -8.79 -30.03
C GLY A 211 -34.69 -9.47 -29.22
N PHE A 212 -35.03 -10.64 -28.69
CA PHE A 212 -34.14 -11.44 -27.85
C PHE A 212 -33.10 -12.20 -28.68
N GLN A 213 -31.88 -12.33 -28.16
CA GLN A 213 -30.82 -13.16 -28.71
C GLN A 213 -30.14 -13.92 -27.58
N THR A 214 -30.13 -15.25 -27.69
CA THR A 214 -29.41 -16.13 -26.76
C THR A 214 -28.07 -16.53 -27.39
N THR A 215 -27.00 -16.45 -26.60
CA THR A 215 -25.68 -16.95 -26.95
C THR A 215 -25.20 -17.93 -25.89
N THR A 216 -24.43 -18.94 -26.31
CA THR A 216 -23.83 -19.92 -25.43
C THR A 216 -22.33 -19.74 -25.32
N GLY A 217 -21.79 -19.89 -24.12
CA GLY A 217 -20.36 -19.95 -23.85
C GLY A 217 -19.99 -21.21 -23.07
N GLY A 218 -18.79 -21.75 -23.29
CA GLY A 218 -18.35 -23.00 -22.65
C GLY A 218 -18.84 -24.26 -23.38
N GLN A 219 -18.53 -25.44 -22.82
CA GLN A 219 -18.87 -26.73 -23.40
C GLN A 219 -19.40 -27.71 -22.35
N GLY A 220 -20.36 -28.55 -22.74
CA GLY A 220 -20.92 -29.61 -21.90
C GLY A 220 -21.64 -29.06 -20.66
N THR A 221 -21.34 -29.62 -19.49
CA THR A 221 -21.91 -29.18 -18.20
C THR A 221 -21.47 -27.78 -17.77
N ASN A 222 -20.47 -27.19 -18.44
CA ASN A 222 -19.98 -25.83 -18.21
C ASN A 222 -20.57 -24.81 -19.19
N THR A 223 -21.67 -25.16 -19.88
CA THR A 223 -22.37 -24.22 -20.75
C THR A 223 -22.97 -23.10 -19.90
N ASN A 224 -22.77 -21.86 -20.34
CA ASN A 224 -23.37 -20.64 -19.81
C ASN A 224 -24.23 -20.04 -20.91
N TYR A 225 -25.43 -19.63 -20.53
CA TYR A 225 -26.37 -18.96 -21.38
C TYR A 225 -26.39 -17.49 -21.02
N THR A 226 -26.28 -16.66 -22.04
CA THR A 226 -26.50 -15.21 -21.94
C THR A 226 -27.60 -14.86 -22.92
N GLN A 227 -28.62 -14.17 -22.44
CA GLN A 227 -29.66 -13.60 -23.28
C GLN A 227 -29.64 -12.08 -23.18
N VAL A 228 -29.74 -11.44 -24.33
CA VAL A 228 -29.87 -10.00 -24.44
C VAL A 228 -31.08 -9.63 -25.28
N PHE A 229 -31.65 -8.45 -25.07
CA PHE A 229 -32.61 -7.82 -25.96
C PHE A 229 -31.90 -6.72 -26.75
N LYS A 230 -31.80 -6.85 -28.07
CA LYS A 230 -31.17 -5.84 -28.93
C LYS A 230 -32.19 -4.80 -29.39
N ILE A 231 -31.77 -3.54 -29.46
CA ILE A 231 -32.64 -2.39 -29.70
C ILE A 231 -32.12 -1.59 -30.89
N TRP A 232 -33.04 -1.24 -31.79
CA TRP A 232 -32.83 -0.33 -32.89
C TRP A 232 -33.85 0.79 -32.86
N GLN A 233 -33.49 1.93 -33.44
CA GLN A 233 -34.35 3.07 -33.62
C GLN A 233 -34.58 3.32 -35.11
N TYR A 234 -35.80 3.69 -35.45
CA TYR A 234 -36.21 4.25 -36.72
C TYR A 234 -36.69 5.70 -36.52
N ASP A 235 -36.10 6.60 -37.28
CA ASP A 235 -36.46 8.01 -37.33
C ASP A 235 -36.59 8.41 -38.81
N PRO A 236 -37.82 8.58 -39.34
CA PRO A 236 -38.02 8.87 -40.76
C PRO A 236 -37.40 10.19 -41.20
N SER A 237 -37.13 11.10 -40.26
CA SER A 237 -36.52 12.41 -40.52
C SER A 237 -34.99 12.37 -40.52
N ALA A 238 -34.37 11.29 -40.04
CA ALA A 238 -32.92 11.17 -39.89
C ALA A 238 -32.24 10.61 -41.15
N SER A 239 -30.93 10.87 -41.28
CA SER A 239 -30.06 10.25 -42.29
C SER A 239 -28.76 9.75 -41.62
N PRO A 240 -28.55 8.43 -41.51
CA PRO A 240 -29.45 7.34 -41.88
C PRO A 240 -30.71 7.27 -41.00
N LYS A 241 -31.82 6.76 -41.54
CA LYS A 241 -33.10 6.61 -40.83
C LYS A 241 -33.08 5.56 -39.70
N PHE A 242 -32.16 4.60 -39.76
CA PHE A 242 -32.02 3.55 -38.76
C PHE A 242 -30.71 3.67 -38.00
N SER A 243 -30.76 3.37 -36.70
CA SER A 243 -29.56 3.27 -35.86
C SER A 243 -29.67 2.09 -34.90
N TYR A 244 -28.54 1.38 -34.72
CA TYR A 244 -28.41 0.38 -33.66
C TYR A 244 -28.12 1.09 -32.34
N LYS A 245 -28.97 0.90 -31.34
CA LYS A 245 -28.86 1.59 -30.05
C LYS A 245 -28.04 0.78 -29.05
N GLY A 246 -28.10 -0.54 -29.09
CA GLY A 246 -27.36 -1.40 -28.16
C GLY A 246 -28.19 -2.59 -27.71
N TYR A 247 -27.92 -3.09 -26.51
CA TYR A 247 -28.62 -4.22 -25.93
C TYR A 247 -28.79 -4.11 -24.42
N VAL A 248 -29.84 -4.74 -23.91
CA VAL A 248 -30.09 -4.95 -22.48
C VAL A 248 -29.83 -6.40 -22.15
N SER A 249 -29.11 -6.69 -21.07
CA SER A 249 -28.94 -8.06 -20.57
C SER A 249 -30.22 -8.50 -19.85
N THR A 250 -30.82 -9.61 -20.28
CA THR A 250 -32.10 -10.08 -19.75
C THR A 250 -32.02 -11.45 -19.07
N TYR A 251 -30.90 -12.17 -19.25
CA TYR A 251 -30.64 -13.42 -18.54
C TYR A 251 -29.15 -13.77 -18.57
N SER A 252 -28.63 -14.29 -17.47
CA SER A 252 -27.35 -14.99 -17.43
C SER A 252 -27.42 -16.16 -16.47
N GLY A 253 -27.09 -17.38 -16.92
CA GLY A 253 -27.21 -18.56 -16.08
C GLY A 253 -26.67 -19.84 -16.69
N ARG A 254 -26.70 -20.92 -15.91
CA ARG A 254 -26.29 -22.28 -16.31
C ARG A 254 -27.41 -23.07 -16.99
N GLN A 255 -28.66 -22.61 -16.87
CA GLN A 255 -29.82 -23.25 -17.48
C GLN A 255 -30.18 -22.54 -18.77
N GLU A 256 -30.67 -23.31 -19.75
CA GLU A 256 -31.25 -22.74 -20.96
C GLU A 256 -32.39 -21.79 -20.55
N PRO A 257 -32.41 -20.54 -21.06
CA PRO A 257 -33.41 -19.54 -20.69
C PRO A 257 -34.81 -19.84 -21.21
N GLY A 258 -35.02 -20.96 -21.92
CA GLY A 258 -36.28 -21.34 -22.56
C GLY A 258 -36.55 -20.56 -23.86
N ALA A 259 -37.66 -20.91 -24.53
CA ALA A 259 -38.17 -20.10 -25.62
C ALA A 259 -38.71 -18.79 -25.04
N THR A 260 -38.15 -17.67 -25.48
CA THR A 260 -38.53 -16.34 -25.00
C THR A 260 -39.20 -15.55 -26.10
N ASN A 261 -40.31 -14.94 -25.74
CA ASN A 261 -40.97 -13.90 -26.53
C ASN A 261 -41.13 -12.66 -25.64
N GLY A 262 -41.78 -11.63 -26.14
CA GLY A 262 -42.02 -10.44 -25.36
C GLY A 262 -42.45 -9.29 -26.23
N ASP A 263 -42.40 -8.11 -25.65
CA ASP A 263 -42.75 -6.87 -26.32
C ASP A 263 -42.08 -5.68 -25.59
N MET A 264 -42.30 -4.46 -26.06
CA MET A 264 -41.75 -3.24 -25.51
C MET A 264 -42.76 -2.10 -25.48
N ALA A 265 -42.59 -1.16 -24.57
CA ALA A 265 -43.43 0.04 -24.51
C ALA A 265 -42.66 1.21 -23.88
N PHE A 266 -43.19 2.41 -24.02
CA PHE A 266 -42.61 3.61 -23.41
C PHE A 266 -43.55 4.23 -22.37
N ASP A 267 -42.97 4.86 -21.35
CA ASP A 267 -43.70 5.88 -20.61
C ASP A 267 -43.66 7.25 -21.31
N ALA A 268 -44.46 8.20 -20.83
CA ALA A 268 -44.48 9.57 -21.35
C ALA A 268 -43.15 10.34 -21.15
N GLY A 269 -42.29 9.89 -20.24
CA GLY A 269 -40.95 10.43 -20.04
C GLY A 269 -39.93 9.91 -21.07
N GLY A 270 -40.31 8.92 -21.88
CA GLY A 270 -39.43 8.27 -22.85
C GLY A 270 -38.55 7.17 -22.25
N ASN A 271 -38.87 6.69 -21.04
CA ASN A 271 -38.27 5.49 -20.49
C ASN A 271 -38.82 4.27 -21.22
N LEU A 272 -37.93 3.33 -21.55
CA LEU A 272 -38.26 2.12 -22.28
C LEU A 272 -38.51 0.96 -21.31
N PHE A 273 -39.59 0.22 -21.51
CA PHE A 273 -39.86 -1.07 -20.89
C PHE A 273 -39.70 -2.17 -21.93
N ILE A 274 -39.01 -3.24 -21.55
CA ILE A 274 -38.86 -4.47 -22.31
C ILE A 274 -39.47 -5.57 -21.46
N VAL A 275 -40.54 -6.17 -21.95
CA VAL A 275 -41.24 -7.27 -21.29
C VAL A 275 -40.70 -8.56 -21.84
N ARG A 276 -40.06 -9.37 -20.98
CA ARG A 276 -39.56 -10.70 -21.33
C ARG A 276 -40.54 -11.74 -20.80
N GLY A 277 -41.22 -12.45 -21.70
CA GLY A 277 -42.00 -13.64 -21.38
C GLY A 277 -41.18 -14.91 -21.63
N SER A 278 -41.12 -15.80 -20.64
CA SER A 278 -40.36 -17.04 -20.68
C SER A 278 -41.16 -18.16 -20.02
N GLY A 279 -41.83 -18.99 -20.83
CA GLY A 279 -42.86 -19.89 -20.31
C GLY A 279 -43.98 -19.07 -19.68
N SER A 280 -44.36 -19.39 -18.44
CA SER A 280 -45.37 -18.64 -17.66
C SER A 280 -44.79 -17.51 -16.81
N GLU A 281 -43.48 -17.27 -16.84
CA GLU A 281 -42.83 -16.23 -16.06
C GLU A 281 -42.56 -15.00 -16.92
N THR A 282 -42.86 -13.81 -16.39
CA THR A 282 -42.54 -12.54 -17.03
C THR A 282 -41.68 -11.67 -16.14
N THR A 283 -40.71 -10.99 -16.75
CA THR A 283 -39.86 -9.97 -16.10
C THR A 283 -39.89 -8.70 -16.94
N VAL A 284 -39.99 -7.53 -16.31
CA VAL A 284 -39.89 -6.24 -17.00
C VAL A 284 -38.51 -5.65 -16.77
N PHE A 285 -37.81 -5.36 -17.86
CA PHE A 285 -36.56 -4.62 -17.85
C PHE A 285 -36.82 -3.19 -18.29
N SER A 286 -36.28 -2.22 -17.56
CA SER A 286 -36.44 -0.81 -17.91
C SER A 286 -35.12 -0.11 -18.16
N VAL A 287 -35.16 0.84 -19.09
CA VAL A 287 -34.03 1.70 -19.47
C VAL A 287 -34.51 3.13 -19.33
N THR A 288 -33.71 3.97 -18.66
CA THR A 288 -34.05 5.38 -18.54
C THR A 288 -33.95 6.09 -19.89
N ALA A 289 -34.73 7.15 -20.09
CA ALA A 289 -34.63 8.02 -21.26
C ALA A 289 -33.19 8.53 -21.48
N ALA A 290 -32.47 8.85 -20.40
CA ALA A 290 -31.08 9.31 -20.45
C ALA A 290 -30.13 8.22 -20.98
N ASN A 291 -30.21 7.00 -20.45
CA ASN A 291 -29.37 5.88 -20.91
C ASN A 291 -29.66 5.52 -22.37
N LEU A 292 -30.93 5.57 -22.77
CA LEU A 292 -31.33 5.27 -24.13
C LEU A 292 -30.88 6.34 -25.13
N ALA A 293 -30.91 7.62 -24.73
CA ALA A 293 -30.47 8.74 -25.56
C ALA A 293 -28.98 8.64 -25.89
N THR A 294 -28.13 8.32 -24.91
CA THR A 294 -26.67 8.22 -25.07
C THR A 294 -26.20 6.92 -25.70
N ALA A 295 -27.07 5.91 -25.81
CA ALA A 295 -26.71 4.61 -26.34
C ALA A 295 -26.34 4.65 -27.85
N THR A 296 -25.15 4.15 -28.20
CA THR A 296 -24.64 4.12 -29.59
C THR A 296 -24.10 2.74 -29.98
N GLY A 297 -24.70 1.69 -29.43
CA GLY A 297 -24.21 0.31 -29.47
C GLY A 297 -23.66 -0.15 -28.11
N GLY A 298 -23.46 -1.47 -27.95
CA GLY A 298 -22.98 -2.05 -26.68
C GLY A 298 -24.09 -2.26 -25.65
N SER A 299 -23.69 -2.53 -24.40
CA SER A 299 -24.62 -2.74 -23.28
C SER A 299 -25.22 -1.41 -22.83
N ILE A 300 -26.53 -1.39 -22.61
CA ILE A 300 -27.26 -0.24 -22.08
C ILE A 300 -27.61 -0.54 -20.62
N PRO A 301 -27.29 0.35 -19.66
CA PRO A 301 -27.66 0.12 -18.27
C PRO A 301 -29.18 0.07 -18.11
N SER A 302 -29.65 -0.95 -17.41
CA SER A 302 -31.07 -1.31 -17.28
C SER A 302 -31.37 -1.88 -15.90
N SER A 303 -32.63 -1.83 -15.49
CA SER A 303 -33.10 -2.42 -14.24
C SER A 303 -34.14 -3.51 -14.50
N GLY A 304 -34.01 -4.67 -13.86
CA GLY A 304 -35.03 -5.73 -13.90
C GLY A 304 -36.01 -5.59 -12.74
N SER A 305 -37.30 -5.83 -13.00
CA SER A 305 -38.28 -6.08 -11.95
C SER A 305 -38.08 -7.46 -11.32
N SER A 306 -38.72 -7.71 -10.19
CA SER A 306 -39.05 -9.08 -9.79
C SER A 306 -39.87 -9.77 -10.89
N SER A 307 -39.68 -11.07 -11.07
CA SER A 307 -40.53 -11.86 -11.97
C SER A 307 -41.92 -12.10 -11.39
N PHE A 308 -42.90 -12.32 -12.26
CA PHE A 308 -44.28 -12.63 -11.88
C PHE A 308 -44.94 -13.61 -12.87
N ASP A 309 -46.00 -14.28 -12.41
CA ASP A 309 -46.71 -15.31 -13.16
C ASP A 309 -47.70 -14.72 -14.19
N THR A 310 -47.64 -15.24 -15.40
CA THR A 310 -48.39 -14.78 -16.58
C THR A 310 -48.98 -15.96 -17.36
N ALA A 311 -49.65 -15.69 -18.49
CA ALA A 311 -49.95 -16.75 -19.46
C ALA A 311 -48.66 -17.18 -20.19
N GLU A 312 -48.65 -18.40 -20.73
CA GLU A 312 -47.48 -18.89 -21.44
C GLU A 312 -47.20 -18.06 -22.70
N ASN A 313 -45.93 -17.69 -22.89
CA ASN A 313 -45.42 -17.03 -24.09
C ASN A 313 -46.06 -15.67 -24.36
N VAL A 314 -45.92 -14.73 -23.40
CA VAL A 314 -46.31 -13.33 -23.59
C VAL A 314 -45.71 -12.77 -24.88
N ASN A 315 -46.56 -12.20 -25.73
CA ASN A 315 -46.22 -11.71 -27.06
C ASN A 315 -46.66 -10.26 -27.31
N GLY A 316 -47.14 -9.56 -26.27
CA GLY A 316 -47.57 -8.18 -26.41
C GLY A 316 -47.71 -7.51 -25.05
N VAL A 317 -47.40 -6.21 -24.96
CA VAL A 317 -47.61 -5.38 -23.78
C VAL A 317 -48.32 -4.08 -24.14
N ALA A 318 -49.31 -3.69 -23.33
CA ALA A 318 -49.81 -2.33 -23.30
C ALA A 318 -49.97 -1.88 -21.85
N PHE A 319 -49.75 -0.60 -21.60
CA PHE A 319 -49.94 0.00 -20.30
C PHE A 319 -51.02 1.08 -20.36
N ASP A 320 -51.56 1.47 -19.21
CA ASP A 320 -52.39 2.66 -19.16
C ASP A 320 -52.14 3.56 -17.94
N ALA A 321 -52.66 4.78 -18.04
CA ALA A 321 -52.51 5.80 -17.01
C ALA A 321 -53.27 5.49 -15.71
N SER A 322 -54.15 4.48 -15.70
CA SER A 322 -54.85 4.02 -14.49
C SER A 322 -54.06 2.98 -13.71
N GLY A 323 -52.89 2.58 -14.18
CA GLY A 323 -52.04 1.60 -13.52
C GLY A 323 -52.36 0.16 -13.90
N LYS A 324 -53.06 -0.06 -15.03
CA LYS A 324 -53.24 -1.40 -15.60
C LYS A 324 -52.13 -1.71 -16.59
N ALA A 325 -51.66 -2.96 -16.57
CA ALA A 325 -50.88 -3.54 -17.65
C ALA A 325 -51.70 -4.63 -18.34
N TYR A 326 -51.57 -4.74 -19.65
CA TYR A 326 -52.24 -5.71 -20.51
C TYR A 326 -51.18 -6.56 -21.20
N LEU A 327 -51.17 -7.86 -20.92
CA LEU A 327 -50.23 -8.80 -21.51
C LEU A 327 -50.97 -9.73 -22.46
N GLY A 328 -50.56 -9.71 -23.73
CA GLY A 328 -51.05 -10.60 -24.76
C GLY A 328 -50.32 -11.94 -24.71
N ALA A 329 -51.06 -13.04 -24.91
CA ALA A 329 -50.50 -14.36 -25.13
C ALA A 329 -51.44 -15.15 -26.05
N SER A 330 -50.93 -15.59 -27.20
CA SER A 330 -51.72 -16.25 -28.24
C SER A 330 -52.94 -15.39 -28.65
N SER A 331 -54.17 -15.86 -28.41
CA SER A 331 -55.40 -15.11 -28.70
C SER A 331 -55.98 -14.37 -27.49
N THR A 332 -55.32 -14.45 -26.33
CA THR A 332 -55.82 -13.95 -25.06
C THR A 332 -55.06 -12.72 -24.60
N VAL A 333 -55.74 -11.83 -23.88
CA VAL A 333 -55.11 -10.72 -23.16
C VAL A 333 -55.52 -10.77 -21.71
N GLN A 334 -54.54 -10.64 -20.82
CA GLN A 334 -54.76 -10.58 -19.38
C GLN A 334 -54.35 -9.21 -18.84
N SER A 335 -55.16 -8.64 -17.95
CA SER A 335 -54.85 -7.41 -17.24
C SER A 335 -54.22 -7.68 -15.87
N PHE A 336 -53.35 -6.78 -15.42
CA PHE A 336 -52.67 -6.81 -14.13
C PHE A 336 -52.66 -5.43 -13.49
N ASP A 337 -52.69 -5.38 -12.15
CA ASP A 337 -52.57 -4.16 -11.35
C ASP A 337 -51.10 -3.88 -11.03
N MET A 338 -50.61 -2.74 -11.50
CA MET A 338 -49.26 -2.26 -11.20
C MET A 338 -49.21 -1.50 -9.87
N PRO A 339 -48.06 -1.49 -9.17
CA PRO A 339 -46.77 -2.08 -9.59
C PRO A 339 -46.58 -3.56 -9.20
N SER A 340 -47.47 -4.14 -8.39
CA SER A 340 -47.31 -5.51 -7.86
C SER A 340 -47.66 -6.63 -8.85
N TRP A 341 -48.11 -6.29 -10.06
CA TRP A 341 -48.59 -7.24 -11.08
C TRP A 341 -49.65 -8.21 -10.54
N SER A 342 -50.55 -7.69 -9.70
CA SER A 342 -51.58 -8.47 -9.02
C SER A 342 -52.93 -8.42 -9.76
N ASN A 343 -53.96 -9.05 -9.20
CA ASN A 343 -55.34 -9.01 -9.70
C ASN A 343 -55.48 -9.39 -11.19
N LYS A 344 -54.74 -10.44 -11.59
CA LYS A 344 -54.78 -11.04 -12.93
C LYS A 344 -56.21 -11.35 -13.35
N SER A 345 -56.62 -10.84 -14.52
CA SER A 345 -57.96 -11.08 -15.10
C SER A 345 -57.89 -11.18 -16.62
N THR A 346 -58.69 -12.04 -17.24
CA THR A 346 -58.79 -12.13 -18.71
C THR A 346 -59.68 -11.01 -19.24
N VAL A 347 -59.14 -10.18 -20.12
CA VAL A 347 -59.85 -9.07 -20.76
C VAL A 347 -60.58 -9.55 -22.02
N THR A 348 -59.89 -10.34 -22.85
CA THR A 348 -60.48 -10.89 -24.07
C THR A 348 -59.75 -12.16 -24.50
N SER A 349 -60.43 -13.03 -25.24
CA SER A 349 -59.88 -14.23 -25.88
C SER A 349 -60.07 -14.21 -27.41
N ALA A 350 -60.45 -13.05 -27.96
CA ALA A 350 -60.86 -12.89 -29.35
C ALA A 350 -59.77 -12.29 -30.26
N LEU A 351 -58.49 -12.35 -29.85
CA LEU A 351 -57.37 -11.80 -30.64
C LEU A 351 -56.65 -12.85 -31.48
N SER A 352 -57.37 -13.55 -32.36
CA SER A 352 -56.76 -14.52 -33.27
C SER A 352 -55.57 -13.93 -34.02
N SER A 353 -54.47 -14.68 -34.13
CA SER A 353 -53.23 -14.25 -34.81
C SER A 353 -52.63 -12.93 -34.31
N SER A 354 -52.93 -12.49 -33.08
CA SER A 354 -52.25 -11.33 -32.49
C SER A 354 -50.77 -11.58 -32.36
N THR A 355 -49.99 -10.56 -32.69
CA THR A 355 -48.53 -10.67 -32.70
C THR A 355 -47.84 -9.70 -31.76
N ASP A 356 -48.55 -8.66 -31.33
CA ASP A 356 -47.99 -7.50 -30.61
C ASP A 356 -49.13 -6.66 -30.02
N LEU A 357 -48.86 -5.87 -28.97
CA LEU A 357 -49.82 -4.93 -28.39
C LEU A 357 -49.21 -3.53 -28.28
N ALA A 358 -50.06 -2.50 -28.25
CA ALA A 358 -49.61 -1.13 -27.98
C ALA A 358 -50.69 -0.29 -27.31
N SER A 359 -50.26 0.77 -26.67
CA SER A 359 -51.12 1.87 -26.24
C SER A 359 -50.36 3.19 -26.35
N CYS A 360 -51.11 4.28 -26.44
CA CYS A 360 -50.60 5.66 -26.30
C CYS A 360 -50.97 6.27 -24.95
N SER A 361 -51.46 5.44 -24.02
CA SER A 361 -51.62 5.77 -22.60
C SER A 361 -50.43 5.20 -21.84
N SER A 362 -49.85 5.94 -20.91
CA SER A 362 -48.69 5.46 -20.15
C SER A 362 -48.92 5.50 -18.64
N PRO A 363 -48.32 4.57 -17.89
CA PRO A 363 -48.39 4.60 -16.44
C PRO A 363 -47.49 5.71 -15.89
N ALA A 364 -47.65 6.02 -14.60
CA ALA A 364 -46.61 6.73 -13.88
C ALA A 364 -45.44 5.77 -13.63
N THR A 365 -44.24 6.30 -13.35
CA THR A 365 -43.08 5.48 -12.99
C THR A 365 -42.46 5.88 -11.67
N ILE A 366 -41.72 4.96 -11.08
CA ILE A 366 -40.83 5.20 -9.95
C ILE A 366 -39.44 4.62 -10.21
N THR A 367 -38.40 5.39 -9.89
CA THR A 367 -37.00 4.96 -9.95
C THR A 367 -36.34 5.17 -8.60
N LEU A 368 -35.58 4.18 -8.12
CA LEU A 368 -34.66 4.34 -7.01
C LEU A 368 -33.22 4.46 -7.53
N GLU A 369 -32.55 5.54 -7.15
CA GLU A 369 -31.17 5.82 -7.55
C GLU A 369 -30.23 5.85 -6.35
N LYS A 370 -28.94 5.63 -6.62
CA LYS A 370 -27.88 5.74 -5.63
C LYS A 370 -26.85 6.80 -6.02
N VAL A 371 -26.58 7.74 -5.12
CA VAL A 371 -25.44 8.65 -5.16
C VAL A 371 -24.47 8.31 -4.02
N ILE A 372 -23.17 8.33 -4.34
CA ILE A 372 -22.08 8.03 -3.40
C ILE A 372 -21.13 9.23 -3.39
N ASN A 373 -21.12 10.00 -2.30
CA ASN A 373 -20.28 11.20 -2.15
C ASN A 373 -18.87 10.88 -1.63
N GLY A 374 -18.49 9.60 -1.64
CA GLY A 374 -17.25 9.09 -1.10
C GLY A 374 -17.46 7.68 -0.57
N ARG A 375 -16.42 6.85 -0.64
CA ARG A 375 -16.42 5.51 -0.07
C ARG A 375 -15.40 5.42 1.05
N VAL A 376 -15.77 4.77 2.14
CA VAL A 376 -14.89 4.38 3.23
C VAL A 376 -13.89 3.32 2.76
N SER A 377 -14.40 2.31 2.02
CA SER A 377 -13.60 1.37 1.27
C SER A 377 -14.01 1.38 -0.20
N ALA A 378 -13.04 1.31 -1.12
CA ALA A 378 -13.32 1.21 -2.56
C ALA A 378 -14.20 -0.01 -2.93
N SER A 379 -14.26 -1.03 -2.06
CA SER A 379 -15.10 -2.22 -2.24
C SER A 379 -16.52 -2.08 -1.72
N ASP A 380 -16.84 -1.00 -0.98
CA ASP A 380 -18.16 -0.86 -0.35
C ASP A 380 -19.27 -0.90 -1.39
N GLN A 381 -20.40 -1.55 -1.13
CA GLN A 381 -21.55 -1.55 -2.05
C GLN A 381 -22.86 -1.33 -1.29
N PHE A 382 -23.88 -0.88 -2.01
CA PHE A 382 -25.19 -0.54 -1.45
C PHE A 382 -26.31 -1.21 -2.23
N SER A 383 -27.21 -1.90 -1.53
CA SER A 383 -28.34 -2.59 -2.12
C SER A 383 -29.62 -1.79 -1.93
N LEU A 384 -30.22 -1.36 -3.03
CA LEU A 384 -31.51 -0.69 -3.10
C LEU A 384 -32.65 -1.71 -3.20
N THR A 385 -33.77 -1.43 -2.54
CA THR A 385 -35.00 -2.24 -2.61
C THR A 385 -36.22 -1.33 -2.74
N LEU A 386 -37.10 -1.65 -3.69
CA LEU A 386 -38.42 -1.03 -3.83
C LEU A 386 -39.52 -2.06 -3.52
N SER A 387 -40.51 -1.69 -2.72
CA SER A 387 -41.57 -2.58 -2.26
C SER A 387 -42.98 -1.96 -2.27
N ASP A 388 -43.97 -2.81 -2.51
CA ASP A 388 -45.39 -2.55 -2.28
C ASP A 388 -45.90 -3.46 -1.16
N GLY A 389 -46.01 -2.90 0.06
CA GLY A 389 -46.26 -3.70 1.25
C GLY A 389 -45.16 -4.75 1.46
N ALA A 390 -45.53 -6.03 1.48
CA ALA A 390 -44.59 -7.15 1.59
C ALA A 390 -43.98 -7.60 0.25
N THR A 391 -44.53 -7.13 -0.87
CA THR A 391 -44.08 -7.52 -2.21
C THR A 391 -42.86 -6.71 -2.61
N THR A 392 -41.74 -7.37 -2.90
CA THR A 392 -40.57 -6.71 -3.48
C THR A 392 -40.76 -6.52 -4.98
N LEU A 393 -40.72 -5.27 -5.43
CA LEU A 393 -40.91 -4.89 -6.84
C LEU A 393 -39.61 -4.98 -7.63
N GLY A 394 -38.48 -4.70 -6.98
CA GLY A 394 -37.15 -4.85 -7.57
C GLY A 394 -36.05 -4.54 -6.57
N THR A 395 -34.87 -5.08 -6.85
CA THR A 395 -33.64 -4.84 -6.09
C THR A 395 -32.49 -4.56 -7.04
N SER A 396 -31.52 -3.78 -6.57
CA SER A 396 -30.28 -3.51 -7.31
C SER A 396 -29.16 -3.28 -6.32
N THR A 397 -27.98 -3.82 -6.58
CA THR A 397 -26.79 -3.58 -5.76
C THR A 397 -25.77 -2.83 -6.59
N THR A 398 -25.21 -1.75 -6.03
CA THR A 398 -24.14 -1.02 -6.71
C THR A 398 -22.94 -1.92 -6.97
N THR A 399 -22.19 -1.60 -8.02
CA THR A 399 -20.94 -2.28 -8.36
C THR A 399 -19.81 -1.29 -8.63
N GLY A 400 -18.56 -1.76 -8.59
CA GLY A 400 -17.38 -0.93 -8.87
C GLY A 400 -17.03 0.05 -7.76
N SER A 401 -16.10 0.97 -8.05
CA SER A 401 -15.51 1.88 -7.05
C SER A 401 -15.79 3.35 -7.33
N SER A 402 -16.54 3.69 -8.38
CA SER A 402 -16.82 5.06 -8.77
C SER A 402 -17.73 5.76 -7.75
N ASN A 403 -17.44 7.03 -7.48
CA ASN A 403 -18.32 7.94 -6.74
C ASN A 403 -19.34 8.61 -7.69
N GLY A 404 -20.32 9.31 -7.15
CA GLY A 404 -21.38 10.00 -7.90
C GLY A 404 -22.64 9.15 -8.07
N LEU A 405 -23.48 9.52 -9.05
CA LEU A 405 -24.67 8.75 -9.44
C LEU A 405 -24.25 7.41 -10.03
N GLN A 406 -24.79 6.32 -9.49
CA GLN A 406 -24.48 4.97 -9.92
C GLN A 406 -25.40 4.53 -11.08
N ASP A 407 -24.89 3.66 -11.94
CA ASP A 407 -25.69 3.07 -13.02
C ASP A 407 -26.74 2.09 -12.47
N ASP A 408 -26.36 1.36 -11.43
CA ASP A 408 -27.21 0.42 -10.68
C ASP A 408 -28.38 1.14 -10.01
N ARG A 409 -29.60 0.74 -10.36
CA ARG A 409 -30.86 1.39 -9.95
C ARG A 409 -32.02 0.40 -9.95
N VAL A 410 -33.07 0.71 -9.19
CA VAL A 410 -34.35 -0.01 -9.29
C VAL A 410 -35.32 0.80 -10.12
N GLY A 411 -35.77 0.24 -11.24
CA GLY A 411 -36.66 0.93 -12.18
C GLY A 411 -35.94 1.77 -13.24
N PRO A 412 -36.68 2.56 -14.04
CA PRO A 412 -38.09 2.96 -13.84
C PRO A 412 -39.06 1.78 -13.79
N GLN A 413 -39.85 1.66 -12.72
CA GLN A 413 -40.90 0.65 -12.57
C GLN A 413 -42.26 1.29 -12.84
N PRO A 414 -43.10 0.70 -13.71
CA PRO A 414 -44.43 1.23 -13.96
C PRO A 414 -45.31 1.05 -12.71
N THR A 415 -46.08 2.09 -12.37
CA THR A 415 -46.86 2.17 -11.13
C THR A 415 -48.16 2.95 -11.35
N VAL A 416 -48.95 3.06 -10.29
CA VAL A 416 -50.25 3.75 -10.29
C VAL A 416 -50.22 4.99 -9.40
N ARG A 417 -50.90 6.05 -9.86
CA ARG A 417 -51.04 7.30 -9.12
C ARG A 417 -51.85 7.09 -7.84
N GLY A 418 -51.50 7.82 -6.78
CA GLY A 418 -52.08 7.68 -5.44
C GLY A 418 -51.56 6.47 -4.64
N LYS A 419 -50.72 5.61 -5.25
CA LYS A 419 -50.13 4.47 -4.56
C LYS A 419 -48.99 4.91 -3.64
N THR A 420 -48.99 4.42 -2.41
CA THR A 420 -47.84 4.56 -1.51
C THR A 420 -46.92 3.35 -1.63
N LEU A 421 -45.63 3.61 -1.88
CA LEU A 421 -44.58 2.61 -1.99
C LEU A 421 -43.52 2.84 -0.91
N ALA A 422 -42.88 1.76 -0.49
CA ALA A 422 -41.75 1.80 0.43
C ALA A 422 -40.46 1.55 -0.33
N PHE A 423 -39.38 2.19 0.11
CA PHE A 423 -38.05 1.98 -0.43
C PHE A 423 -37.02 1.92 0.70
N SER A 424 -35.96 1.16 0.49
CA SER A 424 -34.88 1.01 1.46
C SER A 424 -33.53 0.79 0.79
N GLU A 425 -32.49 1.02 1.57
CA GLU A 425 -31.11 0.67 1.27
C GLU A 425 -30.52 -0.20 2.39
N ALA A 426 -29.62 -1.11 2.02
CA ALA A 426 -28.76 -1.83 2.95
C ALA A 426 -27.30 -1.84 2.47
N GLY A 427 -26.35 -1.97 3.41
CA GLY A 427 -24.96 -2.23 3.07
C GLY A 427 -24.82 -3.62 2.45
N ALA A 428 -24.04 -3.73 1.38
CA ALA A 428 -23.74 -4.97 0.69
C ALA A 428 -22.22 -5.23 0.71
N SER A 429 -21.80 -6.47 0.46
CA SER A 429 -20.38 -6.84 0.37
C SER A 429 -19.53 -6.46 1.60
N GLY A 430 -20.14 -6.48 2.80
CA GLY A 430 -19.46 -6.15 4.06
C GLY A 430 -19.49 -4.67 4.45
N THR A 431 -20.15 -3.82 3.66
CA THR A 431 -20.30 -2.40 3.98
C THR A 431 -21.12 -2.18 5.25
N ASP A 432 -20.55 -1.40 6.17
CA ASP A 432 -21.21 -0.95 7.38
C ASP A 432 -21.78 0.46 7.17
N LEU A 433 -23.11 0.56 7.07
CA LEU A 433 -23.81 1.83 6.88
C LEU A 433 -23.68 2.78 8.08
N THR A 434 -23.27 2.31 9.26
CA THR A 434 -23.04 3.22 10.41
C THR A 434 -21.84 4.14 10.17
N ASN A 435 -20.93 3.77 9.25
CA ASN A 435 -19.84 4.63 8.80
C ASN A 435 -20.27 5.67 7.75
N TYR A 436 -21.57 5.78 7.45
CA TYR A 436 -22.12 6.68 6.45
C TYR A 436 -23.31 7.46 6.98
N ALA A 437 -23.39 8.73 6.61
CA ALA A 437 -24.64 9.47 6.67
C ALA A 437 -25.46 9.12 5.43
N THR A 438 -26.56 8.41 5.64
CA THR A 438 -27.53 8.08 4.60
C THR A 438 -28.66 9.09 4.61
N THR A 439 -28.93 9.69 3.45
CA THR A 439 -30.10 10.56 3.24
C THR A 439 -30.85 10.12 2.00
N TYR A 440 -32.12 10.50 1.91
CA TYR A 440 -32.91 10.31 0.70
C TYR A 440 -33.72 11.55 0.34
N GLN A 441 -33.99 11.72 -0.95
CA GLN A 441 -34.91 12.73 -1.46
C GLN A 441 -35.62 12.21 -2.71
N CYS A 442 -36.92 12.47 -2.83
CA CYS A 442 -37.71 12.17 -4.01
C CYS A 442 -38.10 13.43 -4.78
N THR A 443 -38.13 13.29 -6.11
CA THR A 443 -38.56 14.28 -7.08
C THR A 443 -39.67 13.71 -7.96
N ILE A 444 -40.47 14.58 -8.56
CA ILE A 444 -41.47 14.27 -9.58
C ILE A 444 -41.15 15.12 -10.82
N ASP A 445 -40.96 14.47 -11.98
CA ASP A 445 -40.60 15.12 -13.25
C ASP A 445 -39.40 16.07 -13.12
N GLY A 446 -38.39 15.67 -12.34
CA GLY A 446 -37.18 16.44 -12.07
C GLY A 446 -37.34 17.62 -11.11
N LYS A 447 -38.52 17.78 -10.48
CA LYS A 447 -38.82 18.85 -9.52
C LYS A 447 -39.02 18.27 -8.12
N ALA A 448 -38.68 19.06 -7.10
CA ALA A 448 -38.96 18.69 -5.71
C ALA A 448 -40.46 18.44 -5.49
N MET A 449 -40.79 17.39 -4.75
CA MET A 449 -42.19 17.05 -4.42
C MET A 449 -42.76 18.03 -3.38
N SER A 450 -44.08 18.23 -3.40
CA SER A 450 -44.83 18.97 -2.39
C SER A 450 -46.02 18.13 -1.89
N PRO A 451 -46.06 17.70 -0.61
CA PRO A 451 -45.03 17.92 0.41
C PRO A 451 -43.70 17.24 0.06
N ALA A 452 -42.60 17.76 0.61
CA ALA A 452 -41.28 17.21 0.37
C ALA A 452 -41.17 15.78 0.92
N VAL A 453 -40.66 14.86 0.10
CA VAL A 453 -40.35 13.49 0.50
C VAL A 453 -38.83 13.38 0.59
N SER A 454 -38.30 13.65 1.78
CA SER A 454 -36.86 13.60 2.06
C SER A 454 -36.62 13.30 3.53
N GLY A 455 -35.48 12.69 3.86
CA GLY A 455 -35.13 12.38 5.24
C GLY A 455 -33.73 11.81 5.38
N SER A 456 -33.33 11.56 6.64
CA SER A 456 -32.13 10.82 7.00
C SER A 456 -32.49 9.38 7.37
N GLY A 457 -31.64 8.43 7.04
CA GLY A 457 -31.83 7.01 7.33
C GLY A 457 -31.93 6.16 6.07
N THR A 458 -32.11 4.86 6.26
CA THR A 458 -31.97 3.83 5.23
C THR A 458 -33.29 3.38 4.62
N SER A 459 -34.40 4.06 4.93
CA SER A 459 -35.71 3.75 4.36
C SER A 459 -36.64 4.96 4.36
N GLY A 460 -37.63 4.91 3.48
CA GLY A 460 -38.66 5.92 3.37
C GLY A 460 -39.90 5.38 2.65
N THR A 461 -40.92 6.22 2.56
CA THR A 461 -42.11 5.95 1.75
C THR A 461 -42.40 7.13 0.85
N VAL A 462 -43.00 6.85 -0.31
CA VAL A 462 -43.43 7.87 -1.26
C VAL A 462 -44.81 7.51 -1.79
N THR A 463 -45.72 8.48 -1.79
CA THR A 463 -47.00 8.37 -2.48
C THR A 463 -46.84 8.95 -3.87
N ILE A 464 -47.09 8.12 -4.90
CA ILE A 464 -47.06 8.57 -6.29
C ILE A 464 -48.12 9.66 -6.46
N PRO A 465 -47.75 10.90 -6.86
CA PRO A 465 -48.71 11.98 -6.94
C PRO A 465 -49.80 11.72 -7.98
N THR A 466 -50.93 12.42 -7.84
CA THR A 466 -52.05 12.34 -8.80
C THR A 466 -51.77 13.07 -10.11
N SER A 467 -50.70 13.86 -10.18
CA SER A 467 -50.19 14.51 -11.39
C SER A 467 -48.69 14.25 -11.55
N GLY A 468 -48.19 14.39 -12.78
CA GLY A 468 -46.80 14.08 -13.13
C GLY A 468 -46.59 12.63 -13.57
N GLN A 469 -45.41 12.37 -14.12
CA GLN A 469 -45.12 11.15 -14.88
C GLN A 469 -44.08 10.25 -14.21
N ALA A 470 -42.98 10.82 -13.71
CA ALA A 470 -41.83 10.05 -13.24
C ALA A 470 -41.37 10.50 -11.84
N VAL A 471 -41.53 9.62 -10.85
CA VAL A 471 -40.96 9.77 -9.52
C VAL A 471 -39.55 9.21 -9.50
N VAL A 472 -38.59 9.96 -8.95
CA VAL A 472 -37.23 9.48 -8.71
C VAL A 472 -36.91 9.72 -7.25
N CYS A 473 -36.63 8.65 -6.49
CA CYS A 473 -36.12 8.73 -5.13
C CYS A 473 -34.64 8.33 -5.12
N GLN A 474 -33.81 9.22 -4.61
CA GLN A 474 -32.36 9.06 -4.60
C GLN A 474 -31.87 8.90 -3.17
N PHE A 475 -31.11 7.82 -2.91
CA PHE A 475 -30.30 7.70 -1.71
C PHE A 475 -28.92 8.31 -1.92
N THR A 476 -28.41 9.02 -0.93
CA THR A 476 -27.07 9.60 -0.93
C THR A 476 -26.31 9.13 0.31
N ASN A 477 -25.19 8.45 0.10
CA ASN A 477 -24.26 8.09 1.18
C ASN A 477 -23.01 8.94 1.14
N SER A 478 -22.71 9.55 2.28
CA SER A 478 -21.49 10.30 2.52
C SER A 478 -20.76 9.69 3.71
N PRO A 479 -19.45 9.43 3.63
CA PRO A 479 -18.70 8.85 4.75
C PRO A 479 -18.81 9.71 6.02
N LEU A 480 -18.82 9.05 7.17
CA LEU A 480 -18.74 9.64 8.51
C LEU A 480 -17.39 9.36 9.18
N ILE A 481 -16.45 8.74 8.47
CA ILE A 481 -15.13 8.45 9.01
C ILE A 481 -14.03 9.00 8.11
N ALA A 482 -12.93 9.45 8.70
CA ALA A 482 -11.69 9.78 8.01
C ALA A 482 -10.59 8.81 8.43
N GLN A 483 -9.62 8.58 7.54
CA GLN A 483 -8.45 7.76 7.82
C GLN A 483 -7.24 8.65 8.13
N VAL A 484 -6.43 8.26 9.11
CA VAL A 484 -5.14 8.88 9.41
C VAL A 484 -4.08 7.80 9.32
N ASN A 485 -3.14 7.93 8.39
CA ASN A 485 -2.02 7.02 8.22
C ASN A 485 -0.72 7.78 8.44
N ILE A 486 0.15 7.24 9.28
CA ILE A 486 1.50 7.74 9.45
C ILE A 486 2.47 6.64 9.00
N THR A 487 3.23 6.93 7.96
CA THR A 487 4.28 6.08 7.41
C THR A 487 5.64 6.51 7.97
N LYS A 488 6.38 5.54 8.50
CA LYS A 488 7.74 5.70 8.99
C LYS A 488 8.72 5.13 7.99
N THR A 489 9.64 5.98 7.55
CA THR A 489 10.81 5.61 6.76
C THR A 489 12.07 5.77 7.60
N VAL A 490 12.99 4.80 7.49
CA VAL A 490 14.34 4.88 8.03
C VAL A 490 15.35 4.78 6.90
N LEU A 491 16.34 5.67 6.93
CA LEU A 491 17.50 5.69 6.05
C LEU A 491 18.69 5.08 6.79
N ASP A 492 19.60 4.47 6.03
CA ASP A 492 20.90 4.05 6.56
C ASP A 492 21.77 5.26 6.93
N ARG A 493 22.94 5.00 7.51
CA ARG A 493 23.90 6.04 7.92
C ARG A 493 24.30 7.02 6.81
N ASN A 494 24.25 6.61 5.54
CA ASN A 494 24.61 7.45 4.41
C ASN A 494 23.43 8.32 3.92
N GLY A 495 22.27 8.23 4.58
CA GLY A 495 21.03 8.85 4.10
C GLY A 495 20.46 8.13 2.88
N ALA A 496 20.87 6.88 2.65
CA ALA A 496 20.45 6.05 1.53
C ALA A 496 19.57 4.88 2.01
N ASN A 497 19.19 4.00 1.08
CA ASN A 497 18.50 2.73 1.35
C ASN A 497 17.27 2.87 2.26
N ALA A 498 16.30 3.68 1.84
CA ALA A 498 15.03 3.84 2.54
C ALA A 498 14.33 2.49 2.78
N GLN A 499 14.03 2.20 4.04
CA GLN A 499 13.28 1.02 4.46
C GLN A 499 12.11 1.42 5.38
N PRO A 500 11.08 0.58 5.48
CA PRO A 500 10.04 0.75 6.50
C PRO A 500 10.63 0.73 7.91
N GLY A 501 10.30 1.74 8.72
CA GLY A 501 10.71 1.79 10.11
C GLY A 501 9.77 0.98 10.98
N GLU A 502 10.06 -0.29 11.24
CA GLU A 502 9.27 -1.16 12.11
C GLU A 502 9.42 -0.80 13.60
N GLY A 503 8.32 -0.92 14.36
CA GLY A 503 8.27 -0.73 15.81
C GLY A 503 8.52 0.70 16.27
N TRP A 504 8.31 1.70 15.42
CA TRP A 504 8.39 3.12 15.76
C TRP A 504 7.11 3.61 16.39
N THR A 505 7.22 4.39 17.47
CA THR A 505 6.05 4.93 18.18
C THR A 505 5.62 6.24 17.53
N MET A 506 4.46 6.22 16.86
CA MET A 506 3.85 7.35 16.19
C MET A 506 2.63 7.84 16.99
N GLY A 507 2.51 9.14 17.19
CA GLY A 507 1.40 9.78 17.89
C GLY A 507 0.38 10.35 16.92
N SER A 508 -0.91 10.15 17.23
CA SER A 508 -2.02 10.89 16.61
C SER A 508 -3.02 11.27 17.71
N THR A 509 -3.39 12.56 17.77
CA THR A 509 -4.43 13.06 18.67
C THR A 509 -5.41 13.93 17.91
N THR A 510 -6.69 13.59 17.99
CA THR A 510 -7.78 14.32 17.32
C THR A 510 -8.49 15.25 18.29
N THR A 511 -8.73 16.49 17.87
CA THR A 511 -9.58 17.46 18.56
C THR A 511 -10.69 17.95 17.63
N ALA A 512 -11.95 17.70 17.98
CA ALA A 512 -13.08 18.19 17.20
C ALA A 512 -13.10 19.73 17.17
N THR A 513 -13.24 20.31 15.97
CA THR A 513 -13.44 21.75 15.77
C THR A 513 -14.88 22.09 15.41
N LYS A 514 -15.62 21.11 14.87
CA LYS A 514 -17.06 21.20 14.61
C LYS A 514 -17.71 19.82 14.77
N GLY A 515 -18.87 19.78 15.41
CA GLY A 515 -19.55 18.53 15.75
C GLY A 515 -18.73 17.70 16.74
N THR A 516 -18.74 16.39 16.56
CA THR A 516 -17.93 15.44 17.34
C THR A 516 -16.93 14.72 16.43
N ALA A 517 -15.78 14.36 16.99
CA ALA A 517 -14.77 13.55 16.32
C ALA A 517 -14.12 12.63 17.35
N ALA A 518 -14.20 11.32 17.12
CA ALA A 518 -13.65 10.30 18.01
C ALA A 518 -12.61 9.48 17.24
N GLN A 519 -11.37 9.45 17.73
CA GLN A 519 -10.29 8.66 17.14
C GLN A 519 -10.25 7.25 17.73
N SER A 520 -10.00 6.25 16.89
CA SER A 520 -9.69 4.88 17.27
C SER A 520 -8.54 4.33 16.42
N PRO A 521 -7.51 3.69 17.02
CA PRO A 521 -7.27 3.57 18.46
C PRO A 521 -7.03 4.90 19.18
N SER A 522 -7.12 4.93 20.51
CA SER A 522 -6.72 6.12 21.27
C SER A 522 -5.20 6.15 21.48
N GLY A 523 -4.59 7.32 21.34
CA GLY A 523 -3.18 7.54 21.62
C GLY A 523 -2.21 6.99 20.56
N ALA A 524 -0.95 6.85 20.97
CA ALA A 524 0.15 6.45 20.09
C ALA A 524 0.06 4.97 19.67
N GLN A 525 0.60 4.66 18.51
CA GLN A 525 0.68 3.32 17.93
C GLN A 525 2.11 3.00 17.53
N GLN A 526 2.46 1.71 17.52
CA GLN A 526 3.72 1.26 16.93
C GLN A 526 3.51 0.89 15.47
N THR A 527 4.45 1.26 14.61
CA THR A 527 4.45 0.84 13.21
C THR A 527 4.71 -0.65 13.07
N GLY A 528 4.01 -1.30 12.14
CA GLY A 528 4.26 -2.70 11.76
C GLY A 528 5.44 -2.86 10.80
N SER A 529 5.60 -4.04 10.22
CA SER A 529 6.64 -4.35 9.23
C SER A 529 6.55 -3.54 7.93
N THR A 530 5.38 -2.96 7.63
CA THR A 530 5.20 -2.02 6.52
C THR A 530 5.59 -0.58 6.87
N GLY A 531 5.98 -0.30 8.12
CA GLY A 531 6.31 1.03 8.59
C GLY A 531 5.10 1.94 8.82
N ILE A 532 3.86 1.42 8.71
CA ILE A 532 2.65 2.23 8.81
C ILE A 532 1.99 2.05 10.19
N ALA A 533 1.52 3.16 10.76
CA ALA A 533 0.58 3.23 11.87
C ALA A 533 -0.70 3.94 11.42
N SER A 534 -1.88 3.41 11.78
CA SER A 534 -3.16 3.90 11.26
C SER A 534 -4.18 4.15 12.36
N TRP A 535 -5.00 5.17 12.15
CA TRP A 535 -6.15 5.51 12.96
C TRP A 535 -7.36 5.81 12.08
N THR A 536 -8.54 5.68 12.67
CA THR A 536 -9.80 6.12 12.11
C THR A 536 -10.36 7.23 12.99
N VAL A 537 -10.88 8.29 12.38
CA VAL A 537 -11.61 9.36 13.06
C VAL A 537 -13.08 9.28 12.65
N THR A 538 -13.95 8.95 13.59
CA THR A 538 -15.40 8.87 13.38
C THR A 538 -16.06 10.19 13.78
N PHE A 539 -16.96 10.68 12.92
CA PHE A 539 -17.72 11.91 13.09
C PHE A 539 -19.22 11.62 13.23
N ASP A 540 -19.96 12.52 13.87
CA ASP A 540 -21.43 12.42 14.01
C ASP A 540 -22.19 12.90 12.76
N LYS A 541 -21.60 13.80 11.98
CA LYS A 541 -22.25 14.46 10.83
C LYS A 541 -21.28 14.70 9.70
N VAL A 542 -21.82 14.82 8.49
CA VAL A 542 -21.05 15.09 7.25
C VAL A 542 -20.37 16.45 7.23
N ASP A 543 -20.86 17.40 8.03
CA ASP A 543 -20.33 18.75 8.11
C ASP A 543 -19.45 19.00 9.35
N SER A 544 -19.14 17.94 10.11
CA SER A 544 -18.20 17.94 11.23
C SER A 544 -16.76 18.11 10.73
N ALA A 545 -15.87 18.52 11.64
CA ALA A 545 -14.46 18.73 11.33
C ALA A 545 -13.60 18.56 12.58
N ALA A 546 -12.33 18.19 12.38
CA ALA A 546 -11.36 18.06 13.45
C ALA A 546 -9.98 18.58 13.06
N GLN A 547 -9.17 18.88 14.07
CA GLN A 547 -7.73 19.02 13.99
C GLN A 547 -7.06 17.71 14.39
N VAL A 548 -5.98 17.34 13.72
CA VAL A 548 -5.21 16.13 14.04
C VAL A 548 -3.75 16.50 14.27
N ALA A 549 -3.28 16.33 15.51
CA ALA A 549 -1.88 16.46 15.85
C ALA A 549 -1.16 15.13 15.62
N VAL A 550 -0.12 15.14 14.81
CA VAL A 550 0.71 13.96 14.52
C VAL A 550 2.11 14.16 15.08
N SER A 551 2.76 13.08 15.53
CA SER A 551 4.11 13.13 16.09
C SER A 551 4.84 11.78 16.00
N GLU A 552 6.13 11.81 16.32
CA GLU A 552 7.02 10.66 16.44
C GLU A 552 7.75 10.72 17.79
N THR A 553 7.93 9.57 18.43
CA THR A 553 8.93 9.42 19.50
C THR A 553 10.25 8.94 18.91
N GLN A 554 11.28 9.78 18.97
CA GLN A 554 12.63 9.45 18.50
C GLN A 554 13.18 8.19 19.18
N LYS A 555 13.78 7.29 18.38
CA LYS A 555 14.57 6.17 18.89
C LYS A 555 16.05 6.57 19.07
N PRO A 556 16.75 6.06 20.10
CA PRO A 556 18.21 6.17 20.19
C PRO A 556 18.89 5.67 18.93
N GLY A 557 20.00 6.31 18.53
CA GLY A 557 20.74 5.98 17.31
C GLY A 557 20.11 6.49 16.01
N TYR A 558 19.06 7.32 16.06
CA TYR A 558 18.43 7.91 14.88
C TYR A 558 18.19 9.41 15.05
N VAL A 559 18.16 10.13 13.93
CA VAL A 559 17.81 11.56 13.86
C VAL A 559 16.67 11.79 12.87
N PHE A 560 15.75 12.70 13.20
CA PHE A 560 14.72 13.17 12.28
C PHE A 560 15.34 13.96 11.14
N VAL A 561 14.98 13.61 9.90
CA VAL A 561 15.49 14.27 8.68
C VAL A 561 14.40 15.12 8.04
N SER A 562 13.23 14.54 7.84
CA SER A 562 12.12 15.22 7.16
C SER A 562 10.79 14.56 7.45
N GLY A 563 9.71 15.32 7.30
CA GLY A 563 8.38 14.75 7.25
C GLY A 563 7.39 15.67 6.56
N GLN A 564 6.27 15.11 6.15
CA GLN A 564 5.21 15.83 5.47
C GLN A 564 3.87 15.14 5.67
N CYS A 565 2.78 15.90 5.67
CA CYS A 565 1.41 15.38 5.64
C CYS A 565 0.64 15.91 4.43
N THR A 566 -0.29 15.11 3.92
CA THR A 566 -1.23 15.49 2.86
C THR A 566 -2.62 15.00 3.24
N VAL A 567 -3.62 15.88 3.15
CA VAL A 567 -5.03 15.50 3.26
C VAL A 567 -5.56 15.26 1.85
N THR A 568 -6.06 14.06 1.58
CA THR A 568 -6.73 13.68 0.34
C THR A 568 -8.23 13.72 0.54
N ASP A 569 -8.95 14.37 -0.38
CA ASP A 569 -10.42 14.45 -0.33
C ASP A 569 -11.11 13.12 -0.68
N ASN A 570 -12.44 13.10 -0.55
CA ASN A 570 -13.27 11.92 -0.80
C ASN A 570 -13.26 11.44 -2.26
N ASN A 571 -12.78 12.28 -3.18
CA ASN A 571 -12.64 11.97 -4.61
C ASN A 571 -11.23 11.49 -4.96
N GLY A 572 -10.33 11.40 -3.98
CA GLY A 572 -8.94 11.01 -4.19
C GLY A 572 -8.03 12.16 -4.61
N THR A 573 -8.49 13.41 -4.53
CA THR A 573 -7.68 14.59 -4.88
C THR A 573 -6.78 14.96 -3.70
N PRO A 574 -5.45 14.94 -3.86
CA PRO A 574 -4.55 15.35 -2.79
C PRO A 574 -4.57 16.88 -2.62
N GLY A 575 -4.65 17.34 -1.37
CA GLY A 575 -4.52 18.74 -1.00
C GLY A 575 -3.07 19.21 -0.94
N GLN A 576 -2.86 20.39 -0.37
CA GLN A 576 -1.52 20.95 -0.18
C GLN A 576 -0.74 20.16 0.88
N SER A 577 0.51 19.88 0.58
CA SER A 577 1.50 19.34 1.51
C SER A 577 1.78 20.25 2.70
N ILE A 578 1.74 19.69 3.91
CA ILE A 578 2.06 20.33 5.19
C ILE A 578 3.40 19.78 5.69
N SER A 579 4.45 20.60 5.74
CA SER A 579 5.78 20.17 6.21
C SER A 579 5.82 19.93 7.72
N LEU A 580 6.53 18.87 8.14
CA LEU A 580 6.80 18.55 9.53
C LEU A 580 8.21 19.02 9.89
N PRO A 581 8.37 20.00 10.80
CA PRO A 581 9.67 20.62 11.08
C PRO A 581 10.54 19.80 12.03
N SER A 582 9.96 18.86 12.78
CA SER A 582 10.67 18.03 13.76
C SER A 582 9.89 16.75 14.07
N ALA A 583 10.48 15.85 14.86
CA ALA A 583 9.81 14.66 15.38
C ALA A 583 8.57 14.97 16.24
N SER A 584 8.47 16.17 16.83
CA SER A 584 7.25 16.60 17.54
C SER A 584 6.05 16.81 16.60
N GLY A 585 6.28 16.87 15.29
CA GLY A 585 5.27 16.99 14.25
C GLY A 585 4.52 18.33 14.28
N VAL A 586 3.28 18.31 13.76
CA VAL A 586 2.41 19.49 13.64
C VAL A 586 0.95 19.12 13.87
N THR A 587 0.10 20.13 14.05
CA THR A 587 -1.36 19.98 14.01
C THR A 587 -1.88 20.30 12.61
N VAL A 588 -2.49 19.31 11.97
CA VAL A 588 -3.22 19.48 10.71
C VAL A 588 -4.55 20.19 11.02
N PRO A 589 -4.83 21.35 10.39
CA PRO A 589 -5.86 22.27 10.86
C PRO A 589 -7.30 21.84 10.57
N GLN A 590 -7.51 21.04 9.52
CA GLN A 590 -8.83 20.53 9.15
C GLN A 590 -8.73 19.13 8.55
N LEU A 591 -9.47 18.21 9.14
CA LEU A 591 -9.82 16.90 8.63
C LEU A 591 -11.34 16.74 8.72
N LYS A 592 -11.97 16.35 7.62
CA LYS A 592 -13.43 16.19 7.48
C LYS A 592 -13.80 14.72 7.21
N PRO A 593 -15.06 14.33 7.43
CA PRO A 593 -15.54 12.99 7.10
C PRO A 593 -15.26 12.58 5.65
N GLY A 594 -14.72 11.37 5.48
CA GLY A 594 -14.37 10.74 4.21
C GLY A 594 -12.94 11.03 3.74
N GLU A 595 -12.26 12.01 4.33
CA GLU A 595 -10.91 12.39 3.91
C GLU A 595 -9.87 11.37 4.43
N ARG A 596 -8.69 11.39 3.82
CA ARG A 596 -7.53 10.62 4.26
C ARG A 596 -6.34 11.53 4.53
N LEU A 597 -5.87 11.54 5.77
CA LEU A 597 -4.62 12.20 6.16
C LEU A 597 -3.48 11.19 6.09
N ASP A 598 -2.58 11.35 5.13
CA ASP A 598 -1.35 10.57 5.05
C ASP A 598 -0.17 11.44 5.47
N CYS A 599 0.65 10.95 6.40
CA CYS A 599 1.86 11.62 6.87
C CYS A 599 3.07 10.70 6.75
N ASP A 600 4.20 11.24 6.31
CA ASP A 600 5.48 10.55 6.22
C ASP A 600 6.46 11.16 7.23
N PHE A 601 7.13 10.30 8.00
CA PHE A 601 8.25 10.66 8.88
C PHE A 601 9.49 9.90 8.48
N THR A 602 10.58 10.60 8.15
CA THR A 602 11.85 10.01 7.74
C THR A 602 12.93 10.29 8.77
N ASN A 603 13.57 9.23 9.28
CA ASN A 603 14.74 9.35 10.14
C ASN A 603 15.94 8.67 9.49
N GLN A 604 17.12 9.14 9.85
CA GLN A 604 18.39 8.57 9.43
C GLN A 604 19.09 7.94 10.63
N GLU A 605 19.66 6.77 10.42
CA GLU A 605 20.51 6.13 11.40
C GLU A 605 21.77 6.99 11.65
N GLN A 606 22.06 7.26 12.92
CA GLN A 606 23.26 7.92 13.40
C GLN A 606 23.91 7.09 14.50
N SER A 607 24.45 5.95 14.10
CA SER A 607 25.27 5.10 14.96
C SER A 607 26.76 5.32 14.66
N SER A 608 27.62 5.05 15.64
CA SER A 608 29.07 5.30 15.56
C SER A 608 29.82 3.97 15.34
N THR A 609 31.11 4.02 15.04
CA THR A 609 31.96 2.81 15.05
C THR A 609 33.13 2.96 16.01
N LEU A 610 33.54 1.83 16.58
CA LEU A 610 34.76 1.70 17.35
C LEU A 610 35.59 0.56 16.76
N THR A 611 36.85 0.84 16.47
CA THR A 611 37.84 -0.15 16.01
C THR A 611 38.98 -0.20 17.02
N LEU A 612 39.33 -1.39 17.50
CA LEU A 612 40.50 -1.57 18.38
C LEU A 612 41.61 -2.30 17.62
N THR A 613 42.78 -1.70 17.54
CA THR A 613 43.97 -2.26 16.90
C THR A 613 45.04 -2.51 17.95
N LYS A 614 45.63 -3.70 17.91
CA LYS A 614 46.76 -4.07 18.76
C LYS A 614 48.06 -3.98 18.00
N VAL A 615 49.07 -3.36 18.61
CA VAL A 615 50.48 -3.39 18.22
C VAL A 615 51.29 -3.99 19.36
N VAL A 616 52.20 -4.89 19.03
CA VAL A 616 53.12 -5.51 19.98
C VAL A 616 54.55 -5.30 19.48
N THR A 617 55.41 -4.76 20.34
CA THR A 617 56.82 -4.50 20.07
C THR A 617 57.66 -5.41 20.96
N ASN A 618 58.43 -6.30 20.34
CA ASN A 618 59.31 -7.24 21.03
C ASN A 618 60.78 -6.83 20.84
N ALA A 619 61.22 -5.83 21.59
CA ALA A 619 62.57 -5.26 21.46
C ALA A 619 63.62 -5.99 22.33
N PHE A 620 63.17 -6.76 23.32
CA PHE A 620 64.01 -7.47 24.28
C PHE A 620 63.75 -8.98 24.21
N GLY A 621 63.50 -9.54 23.02
CA GLY A 621 63.35 -10.99 22.83
C GLY A 621 61.99 -11.57 23.23
N GLY A 622 60.99 -10.74 23.54
CA GLY A 622 59.62 -11.18 23.76
C GLY A 622 59.01 -11.91 22.55
N THR A 623 58.06 -12.82 22.81
CA THR A 623 57.42 -13.63 21.76
C THR A 623 55.92 -13.43 21.62
N ALA A 624 55.31 -12.50 22.37
CA ALA A 624 53.88 -12.28 22.30
C ALA A 624 53.49 -11.72 20.92
N SER A 625 52.31 -12.14 20.49
CA SER A 625 51.65 -11.71 19.26
C SER A 625 50.44 -10.84 19.59
N ILE A 626 49.88 -10.18 18.56
CA ILE A 626 48.66 -9.39 18.71
C ILE A 626 47.46 -10.17 19.24
N ASN A 627 47.43 -11.50 19.07
CA ASN A 627 46.30 -12.34 19.49
C ASN A 627 46.38 -12.75 20.97
N ASP A 628 47.53 -12.58 21.61
CA ASP A 628 47.70 -12.88 23.03
C ASP A 628 47.04 -11.80 23.90
N PHE A 629 46.76 -10.62 23.35
CA PHE A 629 46.05 -9.53 24.02
C PHE A 629 44.57 -9.52 23.64
N LEU A 630 43.69 -9.89 24.57
CA LEU A 630 42.24 -9.84 24.36
C LEU A 630 41.71 -8.42 24.59
N LEU A 631 41.47 -7.70 23.49
CA LEU A 631 41.00 -6.33 23.51
C LEU A 631 39.53 -6.25 23.94
N ASN A 632 39.17 -5.20 24.69
CA ASN A 632 37.79 -4.93 25.06
C ASN A 632 37.49 -3.42 25.15
N ALA A 633 36.22 -3.08 24.95
CA ALA A 633 35.68 -1.75 25.27
C ALA A 633 34.39 -1.90 26.09
N THR A 634 34.34 -1.27 27.25
CA THR A 634 33.22 -1.35 28.18
C THR A 634 32.46 -0.02 28.21
N PRO A 635 31.22 0.06 27.69
CA PRO A 635 30.40 1.26 27.82
C PRO A 635 30.02 1.52 29.28
N THR A 636 29.93 2.78 29.69
CA THR A 636 29.50 3.14 31.06
C THR A 636 28.13 2.52 31.38
N GLY A 637 28.09 1.66 32.41
CA GLY A 637 26.86 0.98 32.83
C GLY A 637 26.46 -0.24 31.99
N GLY A 638 27.29 -0.66 31.03
CA GLY A 638 27.03 -1.82 30.16
C GLY A 638 28.06 -2.94 30.31
N GLN A 639 27.92 -3.96 29.45
CA GLN A 639 28.81 -5.13 29.41
C GLN A 639 29.98 -4.90 28.45
N ALA A 640 31.14 -5.48 28.77
CA ALA A 640 32.34 -5.38 27.95
C ALA A 640 32.14 -6.01 26.57
N LEU A 641 32.53 -5.28 25.53
CA LEU A 641 32.57 -5.73 24.14
C LEU A 641 33.98 -6.22 23.84
N GLY A 642 34.16 -7.51 23.52
CA GLY A 642 35.47 -8.04 23.10
C GLY A 642 35.79 -7.69 21.64
N PHE A 643 37.06 -7.51 21.30
CA PHE A 643 37.54 -7.19 19.95
C PHE A 643 38.72 -8.08 19.56
N SER A 644 38.76 -8.50 18.29
CA SER A 644 40.00 -8.91 17.64
C SER A 644 40.78 -7.68 17.18
N SER A 645 42.10 -7.76 17.09
CA SER A 645 42.91 -6.66 16.55
C SER A 645 42.45 -6.28 15.14
N GLY A 646 42.11 -5.00 14.94
CA GLY A 646 41.58 -4.44 13.70
C GLY A 646 40.07 -4.65 13.48
N GLU A 647 39.35 -5.26 14.43
CA GLU A 647 37.90 -5.45 14.33
C GLU A 647 37.15 -4.13 14.57
N THR A 648 36.21 -3.81 13.67
CA THR A 648 35.30 -2.67 13.80
C THR A 648 33.94 -3.14 14.27
N LYS A 649 33.38 -2.48 15.30
CA LYS A 649 32.00 -2.71 15.76
C LYS A 649 31.19 -1.43 15.70
N VAL A 650 29.90 -1.59 15.37
CA VAL A 650 28.89 -0.54 15.55
C VAL A 650 28.61 -0.38 17.04
N VAL A 651 28.68 0.85 17.52
CA VAL A 651 28.48 1.19 18.93
C VAL A 651 27.55 2.41 19.06
N GLU A 652 26.84 2.48 20.18
CA GLU A 652 26.07 3.68 20.52
C GLU A 652 27.03 4.81 20.94
N PRO A 653 26.71 6.08 20.65
CA PRO A 653 27.48 7.21 21.15
C PRO A 653 27.54 7.20 22.69
N GLY A 654 28.72 7.46 23.26
CA GLY A 654 28.91 7.48 24.71
C GLY A 654 30.34 7.24 25.16
N THR A 655 30.50 7.06 26.47
CA THR A 655 31.78 6.80 27.13
C THR A 655 32.13 5.32 27.10
N TYR A 656 33.36 4.99 26.71
CA TYR A 656 33.89 3.63 26.71
C TYR A 656 35.21 3.56 27.47
N LEU A 657 35.36 2.58 28.36
CA LEU A 657 36.63 2.16 28.95
C LEU A 657 37.28 1.14 28.01
N VAL A 658 38.41 1.50 27.40
CA VAL A 658 39.18 0.62 26.51
C VAL A 658 40.23 -0.10 27.32
N GLY A 659 40.42 -1.40 27.07
CA GLY A 659 41.42 -2.18 27.78
C GLY A 659 41.76 -3.48 27.08
N GLU A 660 42.62 -4.25 27.73
CA GLU A 660 43.12 -5.53 27.26
C GLU A 660 43.53 -6.44 28.41
N THR A 661 43.77 -7.72 28.11
CA THR A 661 44.40 -8.64 29.06
C THR A 661 45.89 -8.34 29.19
N LEU A 662 46.38 -8.29 30.42
CA LEU A 662 47.81 -8.16 30.71
C LEU A 662 48.57 -9.42 30.30
N GLN A 663 49.78 -9.23 29.77
CA GLN A 663 50.70 -10.31 29.43
C GLN A 663 51.97 -10.20 30.29
N PRO A 664 52.47 -11.30 30.88
CA PRO A 664 53.69 -11.28 31.68
C PRO A 664 54.87 -10.69 30.91
N GLY A 665 55.57 -9.77 31.56
CA GLY A 665 56.73 -9.09 31.00
C GLY A 665 56.42 -8.01 29.97
N TYR A 666 55.15 -7.74 29.65
CA TYR A 666 54.75 -6.63 28.78
C TYR A 666 54.19 -5.46 29.58
N GLU A 667 54.44 -4.26 29.08
CA GLU A 667 53.77 -3.03 29.50
C GLU A 667 53.03 -2.36 28.35
N GLN A 668 51.93 -1.66 28.67
CA GLN A 668 51.25 -0.82 27.72
C GLN A 668 52.06 0.47 27.53
N GLU A 669 52.70 0.59 26.38
CA GLU A 669 53.50 1.74 25.98
C GLU A 669 52.59 2.94 25.63
N SER A 670 51.47 2.68 24.94
CA SER A 670 50.53 3.75 24.56
C SER A 670 49.12 3.23 24.27
N LEU A 671 48.12 4.08 24.51
CA LEU A 671 46.76 3.97 23.95
C LEU A 671 46.44 5.29 23.25
N VAL A 672 46.30 5.24 21.92
CA VAL A 672 46.02 6.42 21.09
C VAL A 672 44.73 6.19 20.30
N CYS A 673 43.80 7.14 20.34
CA CYS A 673 42.54 7.06 19.62
C CYS A 673 42.36 8.24 18.68
N THR A 674 41.81 8.01 17.50
CA THR A 674 41.56 9.02 16.46
C THR A 674 40.17 8.86 15.89
N ALA A 675 39.55 9.96 15.47
CA ALA A 675 38.33 9.99 14.67
C ALA A 675 38.61 10.76 13.38
N GLY A 676 38.72 10.05 12.24
CA GLY A 676 39.22 10.64 10.99
C GLY A 676 40.65 11.16 11.15
N ALA A 677 40.87 12.45 10.90
CA ALA A 677 42.17 13.12 11.05
C ALA A 677 42.38 13.78 12.43
N GLY A 678 41.40 13.72 13.33
CA GLY A 678 41.47 14.34 14.64
C GLY A 678 41.74 13.35 15.76
N ASP A 679 42.44 13.80 16.80
CA ASP A 679 42.69 13.01 18.01
C ASP A 679 41.43 12.92 18.88
N VAL A 680 41.19 11.75 19.46
CA VAL A 680 40.18 11.53 20.50
C VAL A 680 40.91 11.48 21.84
N PRO A 681 40.65 12.43 22.77
CA PRO A 681 41.29 12.44 24.07
C PRO A 681 41.06 11.12 24.84
N VAL A 682 42.14 10.57 25.39
CA VAL A 682 42.12 9.40 26.24
C VAL A 682 42.45 9.84 27.67
N THR A 683 41.55 9.62 28.61
CA THR A 683 41.75 9.91 30.05
C THR A 683 41.50 8.64 30.84
N ASP A 684 42.49 8.14 31.58
CA ASP A 684 42.38 6.91 32.37
C ASP A 684 41.85 5.70 31.55
N SER A 685 42.32 5.58 30.30
CA SER A 685 41.86 4.59 29.30
C SER A 685 40.39 4.71 28.90
N THR A 686 39.74 5.83 29.22
CA THR A 686 38.38 6.15 28.77
C THR A 686 38.38 7.07 27.56
N ILE A 687 37.43 6.84 26.66
CA ILE A 687 37.20 7.63 25.45
C ILE A 687 35.74 8.05 25.33
N GLN A 688 35.50 9.14 24.62
CA GLN A 688 34.15 9.55 24.18
C GLN A 688 33.97 9.22 22.70
N VAL A 689 32.97 8.38 22.40
CA VAL A 689 32.53 8.14 21.02
C VAL A 689 31.35 9.05 20.74
N GLY A 690 31.56 10.10 19.95
CA GLY A 690 30.51 11.03 19.53
C GLY A 690 29.59 10.44 18.47
N VAL A 691 28.49 11.13 18.17
CA VAL A 691 27.50 10.73 17.16
C VAL A 691 28.12 10.70 15.77
N ALA A 692 27.85 9.64 14.99
CA ALA A 692 28.37 9.45 13.63
C ALA A 692 29.90 9.56 13.53
N GLN A 693 30.62 9.20 14.59
CA GLN A 693 32.08 9.13 14.60
C GLN A 693 32.57 7.72 14.34
N ASP A 694 33.64 7.61 13.56
CA ASP A 694 34.40 6.38 13.39
C ASP A 694 35.70 6.49 14.19
N VAL A 695 35.68 5.95 15.42
CA VAL A 695 36.81 6.02 16.34
C VAL A 695 37.68 4.78 16.15
N VAL A 696 38.98 5.00 15.95
CA VAL A 696 40.00 3.94 15.89
C VAL A 696 40.97 4.14 17.04
N CYS A 697 41.12 3.13 17.89
CA CYS A 697 42.07 3.11 18.99
C CYS A 697 43.17 2.09 18.73
N THR A 698 44.42 2.49 18.96
CA THR A 698 45.60 1.63 18.87
C THR A 698 46.21 1.45 20.26
N LEU A 699 46.25 0.21 20.73
CA LEU A 699 46.95 -0.20 21.95
C LEU A 699 48.32 -0.75 21.56
N THR A 700 49.39 -0.15 22.06
CA THR A 700 50.76 -0.59 21.83
C THR A 700 51.35 -1.13 23.11
N ASN A 701 51.83 -2.38 23.09
CA ASN A 701 52.58 -2.93 24.21
C ASN A 701 53.99 -3.31 23.79
N ARG A 702 54.88 -3.21 24.77
CA ARG A 702 56.30 -3.46 24.66
C ARG A 702 56.71 -4.48 25.71
N ASP A 703 57.61 -5.38 25.36
CA ASP A 703 58.31 -6.22 26.33
C ASP A 703 59.27 -5.38 27.20
N LYS A 704 59.34 -5.71 28.49
CA LYS A 704 60.27 -5.09 29.42
C LYS A 704 61.62 -5.80 29.36
N PRO A 705 62.75 -5.08 29.47
CA PRO A 705 64.04 -5.71 29.64
C PRO A 705 64.13 -6.44 30.98
N GLY A 706 65.02 -7.43 31.07
CA GLY A 706 65.37 -8.09 32.31
C GLY A 706 66.64 -7.54 32.96
N SER A 707 66.96 -8.10 34.13
CA SER A 707 68.16 -7.81 34.90
C SER A 707 68.64 -9.04 35.69
N VAL A 708 69.93 -9.07 36.02
CA VAL A 708 70.52 -10.07 36.92
C VAL A 708 71.40 -9.41 37.98
N THR A 709 71.29 -9.85 39.22
CA THR A 709 72.13 -9.43 40.35
C THR A 709 72.85 -10.61 40.99
N TRP A 710 74.08 -10.39 41.44
CA TRP A 710 74.85 -11.38 42.21
C TRP A 710 75.90 -10.69 43.09
N SER A 711 76.40 -11.41 44.08
CA SER A 711 77.50 -10.96 44.94
C SER A 711 78.71 -11.89 44.81
N LYS A 712 79.91 -11.31 44.85
CA LYS A 712 81.17 -12.04 44.87
C LYS A 712 81.72 -12.03 46.29
N VAL A 713 81.95 -13.21 46.86
CA VAL A 713 82.44 -13.36 48.24
C VAL A 713 83.66 -14.27 48.36
N ASP A 714 84.31 -14.28 49.53
CA ASP A 714 85.24 -15.32 49.97
C ASP A 714 84.50 -16.55 50.55
N GLU A 715 85.23 -17.59 50.92
CA GLU A 715 84.70 -18.81 51.56
C GLU A 715 83.91 -18.54 52.86
N GLN A 716 84.06 -17.37 53.48
CA GLN A 716 83.41 -16.97 54.74
C GLN A 716 82.27 -15.96 54.53
N GLY A 717 81.96 -15.59 53.28
CA GLY A 717 80.87 -14.66 52.92
C GLY A 717 81.26 -13.17 52.89
N SER A 718 82.55 -12.82 52.97
CA SER A 718 82.99 -11.42 52.87
C SER A 718 83.07 -11.00 51.40
N LEU A 719 82.57 -9.81 51.05
CA LEU A 719 82.58 -9.30 49.67
C LEU A 719 84.01 -9.13 49.12
N LEU A 720 84.20 -9.52 47.85
CA LEU A 720 85.47 -9.44 47.14
C LEU A 720 85.38 -8.53 45.92
N ALA A 721 86.26 -7.53 45.89
CA ALA A 721 86.38 -6.58 44.80
C ALA A 721 87.27 -7.09 43.66
N GLY A 722 86.99 -6.60 42.44
CA GLY A 722 87.85 -6.76 41.27
C GLY A 722 87.69 -8.06 40.49
N ALA A 723 86.59 -8.80 40.72
CA ALA A 723 86.22 -9.91 39.85
C ALA A 723 85.78 -9.38 38.47
N VAL A 724 86.16 -10.10 37.40
CA VAL A 724 85.65 -9.84 36.05
C VAL A 724 84.89 -11.07 35.61
N TRP A 725 83.70 -10.85 35.08
CA TRP A 725 82.80 -11.90 34.61
C TRP A 725 82.63 -11.82 33.10
N THR A 726 82.32 -12.94 32.45
CA THR A 726 81.82 -12.97 31.09
C THR A 726 80.36 -13.39 31.15
N LEU A 727 79.47 -12.58 30.58
CA LEU A 727 78.07 -12.91 30.38
C LEU A 727 77.87 -13.30 28.92
N ALA A 728 77.56 -14.58 28.69
CA ALA A 728 77.27 -15.13 27.37
C ALA A 728 75.75 -15.31 27.20
N GLY A 729 75.25 -15.08 25.98
CA GLY A 729 73.83 -15.17 25.63
C GLY A 729 73.11 -13.82 25.56
N PRO A 730 71.82 -13.81 25.15
CA PRO A 730 71.06 -14.99 24.73
C PRO A 730 71.32 -15.38 23.27
N ASP A 731 71.92 -14.48 22.48
CA ASP A 731 72.32 -14.72 21.10
C ASP A 731 73.78 -15.23 21.04
N GLU A 732 74.09 -16.12 20.08
CA GLU A 732 75.45 -16.64 19.94
C GLU A 732 76.44 -15.52 19.54
N GLY A 733 77.56 -15.42 20.26
CA GLY A 733 78.65 -14.50 19.96
C GLY A 733 78.50 -13.08 20.53
N THR A 734 77.54 -12.84 21.44
CA THR A 734 77.34 -11.57 22.14
C THR A 734 78.00 -11.48 23.51
N ASP A 735 78.98 -12.36 23.78
CA ASP A 735 79.68 -12.43 25.06
C ASP A 735 80.28 -11.07 25.44
N VAL A 736 79.93 -10.60 26.64
CA VAL A 736 80.40 -9.31 27.17
C VAL A 736 81.08 -9.52 28.50
N ASP A 737 82.24 -8.87 28.67
CA ASP A 737 82.89 -8.83 29.96
C ASP A 737 82.24 -7.76 30.85
N ILE A 738 82.00 -8.14 32.11
CA ILE A 738 81.46 -7.29 33.16
C ILE A 738 82.56 -7.11 34.20
N GLU A 739 83.12 -5.90 34.22
CA GLU A 739 84.08 -5.46 35.24
C GLU A 739 83.32 -4.94 36.48
N ASP A 740 83.84 -5.23 37.67
CA ASP A 740 83.33 -4.72 38.97
C ASP A 740 83.35 -3.19 39.00
N CYS A 741 82.16 -2.58 39.06
CA CYS A 741 82.06 -1.14 39.17
C CYS A 741 82.21 -0.69 40.63
N VAL A 742 83.39 -0.20 41.00
CA VAL A 742 83.58 0.45 42.30
C VAL A 742 83.51 1.97 42.15
N ALA A 743 82.39 2.56 42.54
CA ALA A 743 82.16 4.00 42.38
C ALA A 743 81.39 4.61 43.57
N ALA A 744 81.31 5.95 43.60
CA ALA A 744 80.54 6.65 44.64
C ALA A 744 79.01 6.60 44.41
N SER A 745 78.56 6.20 43.21
CA SER A 745 77.15 6.13 42.83
C SER A 745 76.95 5.27 41.58
N ALA A 746 75.79 4.63 41.44
CA ALA A 746 75.42 3.81 40.28
C ALA A 746 75.53 4.57 38.94
N ALA A 747 75.24 5.87 38.92
CA ALA A 747 75.34 6.69 37.71
C ALA A 747 76.78 6.84 37.16
N ALA A 748 77.80 6.62 37.98
CA ALA A 748 79.19 6.62 37.55
C ALA A 748 79.61 5.28 36.90
N CYS A 749 78.77 4.24 36.98
CA CYS A 749 78.99 2.95 36.36
C CYS A 749 78.55 2.95 34.89
N THR A 750 79.53 3.12 33.99
CA THR A 750 79.31 3.18 32.54
C THR A 750 79.30 1.81 31.87
N GLY A 751 79.91 0.79 32.50
CA GLY A 751 79.86 -0.62 32.07
C GLY A 751 78.51 -1.29 32.33
N LEU A 752 78.44 -2.61 32.12
CA LEU A 752 77.18 -3.36 32.29
C LEU A 752 76.79 -3.54 33.75
N ASP A 753 77.78 -3.60 34.66
CA ASP A 753 77.55 -3.54 36.08
C ASP A 753 77.06 -2.14 36.50
N LYS A 754 75.91 -2.08 37.15
CA LYS A 754 75.23 -0.88 37.63
C LYS A 754 75.23 -0.76 39.15
N ASP A 755 75.78 -1.74 39.87
CA ASP A 755 75.97 -1.61 41.31
C ASP A 755 77.33 -0.95 41.59
N PRO A 756 77.39 0.17 42.32
CA PRO A 756 78.66 0.86 42.59
C PRO A 756 79.46 0.25 43.76
N ALA A 757 78.89 -0.72 44.49
CA ALA A 757 79.50 -1.31 45.67
C ALA A 757 80.43 -2.46 45.29
N ALA A 758 81.66 -2.42 45.82
CA ALA A 758 82.66 -3.42 45.51
C ALA A 758 82.21 -4.85 45.83
N GLY A 759 82.28 -5.73 44.84
CA GLY A 759 81.87 -7.14 44.96
C GLY A 759 80.36 -7.38 44.86
N LEU A 760 79.54 -6.35 44.61
CA LEU A 760 78.13 -6.49 44.23
C LEU A 760 77.99 -6.15 42.76
N PHE A 761 77.15 -6.89 42.04
CA PHE A 761 76.96 -6.70 40.62
C PHE A 761 75.48 -6.61 40.26
N LYS A 762 75.14 -5.71 39.33
CA LYS A 762 73.81 -5.60 38.74
C LYS A 762 73.89 -5.32 37.25
N ALA A 763 73.48 -6.26 36.40
CA ALA A 763 73.32 -6.04 34.97
C ALA A 763 71.84 -5.80 34.64
N GLU A 764 71.53 -4.68 33.97
CA GLU A 764 70.16 -4.31 33.55
C GLU A 764 70.08 -4.18 32.03
N GLY A 765 68.86 -4.15 31.47
CA GLY A 765 68.66 -3.95 30.03
C GLY A 765 68.85 -5.23 29.21
N LEU A 766 68.81 -6.39 29.86
CA LEU A 766 69.05 -7.68 29.22
C LEU A 766 67.82 -8.12 28.42
N SER A 767 68.06 -8.76 27.27
CA SER A 767 66.99 -9.39 26.48
C SER A 767 66.54 -10.68 27.14
N TRP A 768 65.38 -11.20 26.74
CA TRP A 768 64.85 -12.48 27.19
C TRP A 768 65.63 -13.60 26.51
N GLY A 769 65.83 -14.68 27.24
CA GLY A 769 66.57 -15.85 26.80
C GLY A 769 67.48 -16.42 27.88
N ASP A 770 68.25 -17.42 27.48
CA ASP A 770 69.14 -18.15 28.37
C ASP A 770 70.53 -17.50 28.40
N TYR A 771 71.07 -17.35 29.60
CA TYR A 771 72.36 -16.72 29.85
C TYR A 771 73.28 -17.65 30.64
N ILE A 772 74.57 -17.50 30.40
CA ILE A 772 75.62 -18.16 31.17
C ILE A 772 76.58 -17.09 31.69
N LEU A 773 76.70 -16.99 33.01
CA LEU A 773 77.67 -16.15 33.69
C LEU A 773 78.88 -17.00 34.09
N THR A 774 80.06 -16.63 33.62
CA THR A 774 81.32 -17.33 33.92
C THR A 774 82.33 -16.35 34.51
N GLU A 775 82.97 -16.70 35.63
CA GLU A 775 84.04 -15.87 36.19
C GLU A 775 85.27 -15.91 35.27
N LYS A 776 85.64 -14.78 34.68
CA LYS A 776 86.79 -14.65 33.77
C LYS A 776 88.09 -14.44 34.52
N THR A 777 88.07 -13.56 35.51
CA THR A 777 89.22 -13.21 36.36
C THR A 777 88.77 -13.19 37.81
N ALA A 778 89.43 -13.99 38.65
CA ALA A 778 89.20 -13.98 40.09
C ALA A 778 89.79 -12.71 40.74
N PRO A 779 89.22 -12.26 41.88
CA PRO A 779 89.83 -11.22 42.72
C PRO A 779 91.29 -11.54 43.08
N PRO A 780 92.16 -10.52 43.28
CA PRO A 780 93.56 -10.72 43.63
C PRO A 780 93.74 -11.60 44.87
N GLY A 781 94.53 -12.68 44.74
CA GLY A 781 94.81 -13.63 45.83
C GLY A 781 93.85 -14.82 45.94
N TYR A 782 92.89 -14.95 45.01
CA TYR A 782 91.88 -16.01 44.99
C TYR A 782 91.95 -16.86 43.71
N GLN A 783 91.45 -18.09 43.79
CA GLN A 783 91.30 -19.00 42.64
C GLN A 783 89.95 -18.79 41.96
N ARG A 784 89.91 -18.93 40.63
CA ARG A 784 88.63 -18.88 39.89
C ARG A 784 87.76 -20.08 40.24
N THR A 785 86.45 -19.90 40.33
CA THR A 785 85.51 -21.00 40.65
C THR A 785 85.51 -22.12 39.61
N GLY A 786 85.67 -21.77 38.33
CA GLY A 786 85.53 -22.69 37.20
C GLY A 786 84.09 -23.14 36.90
N GLN A 787 83.11 -22.65 37.67
CA GLN A 787 81.68 -22.95 37.51
C GLN A 787 81.02 -21.96 36.54
N ASN A 788 80.06 -22.47 35.75
CA ASN A 788 79.14 -21.67 34.96
C ASN A 788 77.81 -21.51 35.73
N PHE A 789 77.26 -20.30 35.74
CA PHE A 789 75.98 -19.99 36.37
C PHE A 789 74.96 -19.71 35.27
N GLU A 790 74.06 -20.66 35.06
CA GLU A 790 73.02 -20.59 34.03
C GLU A 790 71.74 -19.98 34.62
N PHE A 791 71.12 -19.06 33.88
CA PHE A 791 69.83 -18.47 34.24
C PHE A 791 69.06 -18.05 33.00
N ALA A 792 67.74 -17.87 33.12
CA ALA A 792 66.88 -17.47 32.01
C ALA A 792 66.09 -16.21 32.38
N ILE A 793 66.08 -15.24 31.48
CA ILE A 793 65.20 -14.08 31.56
C ILE A 793 63.96 -14.39 30.72
N THR A 794 62.79 -14.34 31.33
CA THR A 794 61.51 -14.62 30.67
C THR A 794 60.47 -13.58 31.07
N GLY A 795 59.33 -13.52 30.38
CA GLY A 795 58.25 -12.59 30.75
C GLY A 795 57.73 -12.76 32.18
N ASP A 796 57.82 -13.95 32.75
CA ASP A 796 57.45 -14.23 34.15
C ASP A 796 58.59 -13.99 35.15
N ALA A 797 59.83 -13.83 34.67
CA ALA A 797 61.03 -13.68 35.49
C ALA A 797 62.00 -12.68 34.85
N LEU A 798 61.70 -11.39 35.05
CA LEU A 798 62.52 -10.27 34.54
C LEU A 798 63.65 -9.84 35.49
N GLU A 799 63.55 -10.19 36.77
CA GLU A 799 64.54 -9.84 37.79
C GLU A 799 65.13 -11.13 38.34
N ILE A 800 66.36 -11.43 37.94
CA ILE A 800 67.08 -12.65 38.35
C ILE A 800 68.05 -12.28 39.47
N SER A 801 68.00 -13.02 40.58
CA SER A 801 69.00 -12.93 41.63
C SER A 801 69.72 -14.26 41.73
N LEU A 802 71.03 -14.26 41.43
CA LEU A 802 71.89 -15.41 41.70
C LEU A 802 72.31 -15.39 43.17
N GLU A 803 72.66 -16.56 43.69
CA GLU A 803 73.23 -16.69 45.03
C GLU A 803 74.65 -16.09 45.10
N GLU A 804 75.18 -15.96 46.31
CA GLU A 804 76.55 -15.47 46.53
C GLU A 804 77.56 -16.44 45.90
N ILE A 805 78.48 -15.91 45.10
CA ILE A 805 79.48 -16.72 44.41
C ILE A 805 80.83 -16.58 45.13
N ALA A 806 81.25 -17.64 45.82
CA ALA A 806 82.47 -17.68 46.64
C ALA A 806 83.72 -18.09 45.83
N ASN A 807 84.90 -17.50 46.14
CA ASN A 807 86.20 -18.01 45.67
C ASN A 807 87.04 -18.50 46.83
N GLU A 808 87.83 -19.54 46.56
CA GLU A 808 88.82 -20.06 47.51
C GLU A 808 90.12 -19.25 47.47
N GLN A 809 90.72 -19.01 48.64
CA GLN A 809 91.98 -18.27 48.74
C GLN A 809 93.14 -19.11 48.19
N GLN A 810 94.09 -18.50 47.47
CA GLN A 810 95.28 -19.20 46.99
C GLN A 810 96.15 -19.65 48.19
N THR A 811 96.40 -20.95 48.34
CA THR A 811 97.30 -21.46 49.38
C THR A 811 98.76 -21.22 49.00
N GLY A 812 99.51 -20.54 49.87
CA GLY A 812 100.93 -20.28 49.66
C GLY A 812 101.75 -21.58 49.56
N VAL A 813 102.65 -21.65 48.58
CA VAL A 813 103.54 -22.80 48.36
C VAL A 813 104.51 -22.95 49.55
N ILE A 814 104.39 -24.06 50.30
CA ILE A 814 105.38 -24.44 51.32
C ILE A 814 106.55 -25.13 50.60
N LEU A 815 107.69 -24.45 50.46
CA LEU A 815 108.91 -25.04 49.89
C LEU A 815 109.54 -26.06 50.86
N PRO A 816 109.85 -27.30 50.43
CA PRO A 816 110.48 -28.31 51.27
C PRO A 816 111.94 -27.97 51.59
N LEU A 817 112.30 -28.14 52.86
CA LEU A 817 113.62 -27.90 53.45
C LEU A 817 114.61 -29.01 53.04
N THR A 818 115.52 -28.75 52.09
CA THR A 818 116.69 -29.62 51.81
C THR A 818 118.00 -28.94 52.23
N GLY A 819 118.73 -29.63 53.11
CA GLY A 819 119.84 -29.11 53.93
C GLY A 819 121.13 -28.69 53.23
N GLY A 820 121.84 -27.80 53.93
CA GLY A 820 123.26 -27.49 53.77
C GLY A 820 123.79 -26.90 55.08
N LEU A 821 124.42 -27.73 55.92
CA LEU A 821 125.08 -27.36 57.18
C LEU A 821 126.25 -26.39 56.92
N GLY A 822 126.21 -25.16 57.45
CA GLY A 822 127.29 -24.20 57.20
C GLY A 822 127.47 -23.03 58.17
N ARG A 823 126.76 -23.00 59.31
CA ARG A 823 126.90 -21.90 60.30
C ARG A 823 127.45 -22.37 61.65
N ASP A 824 127.03 -23.54 62.13
CA ASP A 824 127.46 -24.02 63.46
C ASP A 824 128.90 -24.57 63.46
N ALA A 825 129.39 -25.04 62.29
CA ALA A 825 130.78 -25.48 62.13
C ALA A 825 131.80 -24.32 62.26
N PHE A 826 131.44 -23.10 61.84
CA PHE A 826 132.32 -21.93 61.95
C PHE A 826 132.35 -21.36 63.37
N LEU A 827 131.26 -21.49 64.14
CA LEU A 827 131.19 -21.08 65.55
C LEU A 827 131.94 -22.06 66.49
N LEU A 828 131.92 -23.36 66.19
CA LEU A 828 132.68 -24.36 66.95
C LEU A 828 134.18 -24.39 66.57
N GLY A 829 134.54 -24.08 65.32
CA GLY A 829 135.94 -23.96 64.90
C GLY A 829 136.65 -22.70 65.45
N GLY A 830 135.95 -21.58 65.54
CA GLY A 830 136.51 -20.32 66.05
C GLY A 830 136.82 -20.33 67.56
N THR A 831 136.05 -21.07 68.34
CA THR A 831 136.25 -21.18 69.80
C THR A 831 137.45 -22.05 70.17
N VAL A 832 137.75 -23.10 69.40
CA VAL A 832 138.95 -23.94 69.59
C VAL A 832 140.24 -23.20 69.25
N LEU A 833 140.22 -22.35 68.21
CA LEU A 833 141.37 -21.53 67.81
C LEU A 833 141.71 -20.43 68.84
N LEU A 834 140.70 -19.83 69.48
CA LEU A 834 140.89 -18.84 70.55
C LEU A 834 141.46 -19.46 71.84
N LEU A 835 141.08 -20.69 72.19
CA LEU A 835 141.62 -21.38 73.36
C LEU A 835 143.07 -21.84 73.16
N LEU A 836 143.45 -22.25 71.95
CA LEU A 836 144.83 -22.61 71.61
C LEU A 836 145.77 -21.39 71.59
N ALA A 837 145.30 -20.23 71.15
CA ALA A 837 146.07 -18.98 71.19
C ALA A 837 146.31 -18.47 72.63
N ALA A 838 145.32 -18.59 73.52
CA ALA A 838 145.46 -18.24 74.94
C ALA A 838 146.42 -19.21 75.68
N GLY A 839 146.39 -20.50 75.36
CA GLY A 839 147.32 -21.50 75.90
C GLY A 839 148.78 -21.24 75.53
N ALA A 840 149.06 -20.82 74.29
CA ALA A 840 150.40 -20.47 73.83
C ALA A 840 150.96 -19.20 74.52
N LEU A 841 150.10 -18.25 74.88
CA LEU A 841 150.47 -17.02 75.60
C LEU A 841 150.85 -17.29 77.06
N VAL A 842 150.17 -18.22 77.73
CA VAL A 842 150.49 -18.66 79.10
C VAL A 842 151.80 -19.49 79.13
N ILE A 843 152.08 -20.29 78.09
CA ILE A 843 153.35 -21.03 77.98
C ILE A 843 154.53 -20.10 77.67
N ARG A 844 154.31 -19.01 76.91
CA ARG A 844 155.35 -18.00 76.63
C ARG A 844 155.67 -17.13 77.85
N GLN A 845 154.69 -16.78 78.68
CA GLN A 845 154.94 -16.06 79.93
C GLN A 845 155.60 -16.94 81.02
N ARG A 846 155.34 -18.26 81.05
CA ARG A 846 156.01 -19.17 82.00
C ARG A 846 157.48 -19.48 81.63
N ARG A 847 157.91 -19.29 80.38
CA ARG A 847 159.31 -19.51 79.95
C ARG A 847 160.22 -18.28 80.07
N ALA A 848 159.68 -17.07 80.23
CA ALA A 848 160.47 -15.82 80.32
C ALA A 848 160.64 -15.28 81.76
N ARG A 849 160.47 -16.14 82.78
CA ARG A 849 160.84 -15.87 84.18
C ARG A 849 162.24 -16.37 84.57
N ARG A 850 163.14 -16.57 83.59
CA ARG A 850 164.55 -16.86 83.85
C ARG A 850 165.42 -16.15 82.82
N VAL A 851 165.85 -14.94 83.16
CA VAL A 851 167.16 -14.29 82.88
C VAL A 851 167.00 -12.79 83.15
N GLN A 852 167.07 -12.41 84.43
CA GLN A 852 167.94 -11.36 84.99
C GLN A 852 167.78 -11.34 86.52
N GLN A 853 168.91 -11.44 87.21
CA GLN A 853 169.08 -11.08 88.62
C GLN A 853 169.10 -9.56 88.75
N GLY A 854 168.64 -9.09 89.91
CA GLY A 854 168.59 -7.72 90.38
C GLY A 854 167.69 -7.67 91.59
#